data_AF-A0A848L5Y7-F1
#
_entry.id   AF-A0A848L5Y7-F1
#
_cell.length_a   1.000
_cell.length_b   1.000
_cell.length_c   1.000
_cell.angle_alpha   90.00
_cell.angle_beta   90.00
_cell.angle_gamma   90.00
#
_symmetry.space_group_name_H-M   'P 1'
#
loop_
_entity.id
_entity.type
_entity.pdbx_description
1 polymer ?
#
loop_
_entity_poly.entity_id
_entity_poly.type
_entity_poly.pdbx_seq_one_letter_code
_entity_poly.pdbx_strand_id
1 'polypeptide(L)'
;MRGNVARSLALAVLGLASSAPAAVSKDIVAGDRRTPASVQSQNAYASYVSPATKVFHVSLTGNDSTGDGSSTRPWRTVARAVRGLAAGSTVYIHAGTYDATHVDLASSSALDGTATAPITLRGAPGETRPVLKSNGSSSIFTLNRRYWILDGLELDGRYARANAVLFRSDHLTLRNSLVRDAALDALNVQAQHVLIQNNEIRNTFEHTAGSARGIACTLHTDCAAGSFCKPEYDASNVLRSYCRQRDDGHAIIVLPDSHSVLVKGNTIHDNTGDGLQCAGPVTGYTSGTRPADITLEDNDMFTSPANQGVVEEATDIKDCDFVTLRRERYHGFRAAKNSSGTLIGGGTAIFHFGAQGIRVEDSEIYDACMGLGVGNSASDLVSNIVVARTRFHHLYMGEKGCGTGGTTGTGLYVQKLNGGDFFHNTISQAGRQGLVIAGAGWTVRNMDFWNNVVSLSAPGSRWLVTDGEFLTDFESDGNLFSHTDGSSAHFTCDFQQGLKDLTGWRSSACATGGLILRDPSSTVAPAAFTLETSGDLSLQASSPAVDSAMNNTGATYCGTAPDKGALERCASTPPPPQEGGELLWQQQMGTASDEYGYAVTADPNGGVYVAGYSTGAFDYDNQGGRDAVLRRYTASGTRDWGRQLGAAGDEHAYGVAATTSGVVMGGHASGGVAGETYVGGTLDGFVAKYNTLGTREWVRMLGTAAEDSVRAVATDGTDFLVAGYTTGSLQATNAGLKDAFVAKYSAAGALLWVRMLGTSADDLAYGVAADSSGNVYVAGVTGGALPGNSSAGGQDVFIAKYTAQGTLAWVRQWGSAASDIAQDVEVDSTGAIVVGGSTTGSLAATSQGGTDAFVSRWTSAGVREWARQIGTAGEDSGYGVATDVGGTVYLTGSSTAALATGYVGGHDAFLVRYASDGTRGWVEHLGSATDEVALGAASRSGNGVYIVGGTMGTLPGLTSAGGKDLFLGRFAP
;
A
#
# COMPACT_ATOMS: atom_id res chain seq x y z
N MET A 1 1.15 3.34 67.89
CA MET A 1 1.14 4.72 67.38
C MET A 1 2.36 4.92 66.49
N ARG A 2 2.22 5.69 65.39
CA ARG A 2 3.25 6.29 64.52
C ARG A 2 4.67 5.67 64.43
N GLY A 3 5.05 5.25 63.21
CA GLY A 3 6.16 5.94 62.52
C GLY A 3 7.49 5.21 62.26
N ASN A 4 7.56 4.53 61.12
CA ASN A 4 8.57 4.71 60.05
C ASN A 4 10.09 4.45 60.26
N VAL A 5 10.58 3.50 59.44
CA VAL A 5 11.59 3.64 58.34
C VAL A 5 12.93 2.89 58.42
N ALA A 6 13.32 2.42 57.21
CA ALA A 6 14.62 1.97 56.70
C ALA A 6 15.07 0.50 56.87
N ARG A 7 15.26 -0.16 55.71
CA ARG A 7 16.01 -1.41 55.50
C ARG A 7 17.49 -1.11 55.17
N SER A 8 18.33 -2.13 55.31
CA SER A 8 19.80 -2.07 55.34
C SER A 8 20.52 -1.96 53.98
N LEU A 9 21.75 -1.43 54.03
CA LEU A 9 22.80 -1.42 52.99
C LEU A 9 23.62 -2.73 52.95
N ALA A 10 24.20 -3.04 51.78
CA ALA A 10 25.64 -3.37 51.54
C ALA A 10 25.85 -3.57 50.01
N LEU A 11 26.73 -2.83 49.30
CA LEU A 11 28.16 -3.12 49.00
C LEU A 11 28.39 -4.52 48.35
N ALA A 12 29.17 -4.75 47.28
CA ALA A 12 30.15 -3.99 46.48
C ALA A 12 30.50 -4.84 45.19
N VAL A 13 31.20 -4.44 44.11
CA VAL A 13 31.91 -3.20 43.68
C VAL A 13 31.99 -3.10 42.12
N LEU A 14 32.61 -2.04 41.58
CA LEU A 14 32.87 -1.62 40.18
C LEU A 14 32.97 -2.67 39.03
N GLY A 15 32.36 -2.30 37.90
CA GLY A 15 32.83 -2.56 36.54
C GLY A 15 32.35 -1.45 35.59
N LEU A 16 33.25 -0.60 35.09
CA LEU A 16 32.91 0.48 34.16
C LEU A 16 32.70 -0.10 32.75
N ALA A 17 31.43 -0.33 32.38
CA ALA A 17 31.02 -0.41 30.99
C ALA A 17 30.28 0.87 30.63
N SER A 18 30.74 1.56 29.58
CA SER A 18 30.02 2.67 28.98
C SER A 18 28.61 2.21 28.60
N SER A 19 27.59 2.95 29.01
CA SER A 19 26.28 2.86 28.38
C SER A 19 26.44 3.36 26.94
N ALA A 20 26.70 2.43 26.01
CA ALA A 20 26.38 2.68 24.62
C ALA A 20 24.90 3.09 24.57
N PRO A 21 24.53 4.19 23.91
CA PRO A 21 23.12 4.48 23.68
C PRO A 21 22.52 3.26 22.98
N ALA A 22 21.31 2.88 23.37
CA ALA A 22 20.59 1.81 22.69
C ALA A 22 20.60 2.11 21.19
N ALA A 23 20.98 1.13 20.37
CA ALA A 23 20.92 1.27 18.92
C ALA A 23 19.46 1.55 18.55
N VAL A 24 19.15 2.81 18.26
CA VAL A 24 17.86 3.21 17.73
C VAL A 24 17.79 2.57 16.34
N SER A 25 16.76 1.75 16.13
CA SER A 25 16.49 1.13 14.83
C SER A 25 16.54 2.20 13.74
N LYS A 26 17.47 2.04 12.79
CA LYS A 26 17.60 2.95 11.65
C LYS A 26 16.58 2.68 10.56
N ASP A 27 15.92 1.53 10.63
CA ASP A 27 14.90 1.12 9.68
C ASP A 27 13.68 2.03 9.85
N ILE A 28 13.65 3.10 9.05
CA ILE A 28 12.49 3.97 8.91
C ILE A 28 11.36 3.11 8.34
N VAL A 29 10.28 2.98 9.11
CA VAL A 29 9.04 2.38 8.62
C VAL A 29 8.40 3.42 7.70
N ALA A 30 8.79 3.37 6.42
CA ALA A 30 8.25 4.23 5.39
C ALA A 30 6.71 4.25 5.44
N GLY A 31 6.15 5.44 5.23
CA GLY A 31 4.72 5.59 5.04
C GLY A 31 4.24 4.70 3.90
N ASP A 32 3.19 3.92 4.19
CA ASP A 32 2.39 3.13 3.26
C ASP A 32 2.91 1.74 2.86
N ARG A 33 1.95 0.81 2.74
CA ARG A 33 2.08 -0.61 2.37
C ARG A 33 0.94 -1.05 1.45
N ARG A 34 0.31 -0.08 0.76
CA ARG A 34 -0.89 -0.23 -0.07
C ARG A 34 -0.71 0.48 -1.41
N THR A 35 -0.83 -0.28 -2.50
CA THR A 35 -0.89 0.31 -3.85
C THR A 35 -2.25 0.94 -4.14
N PRO A 36 -2.35 1.78 -5.18
CA PRO A 36 -3.62 2.30 -5.71
C PRO A 36 -4.69 1.20 -5.90
N ALA A 37 -4.27 0.07 -6.48
CA ALA A 37 -5.11 -1.11 -6.67
C ALA A 37 -5.71 -1.64 -5.36
N SER A 38 -5.00 -1.51 -4.25
CA SER A 38 -5.40 -2.08 -2.97
C SER A 38 -6.51 -1.26 -2.28
N VAL A 39 -6.50 0.07 -2.37
CA VAL A 39 -7.60 0.92 -1.87
C VAL A 39 -8.76 0.98 -2.89
N GLN A 40 -8.44 0.91 -4.20
CA GLN A 40 -9.45 0.75 -5.24
C GLN A 40 -10.21 -0.59 -5.13
N SER A 41 -9.55 -1.67 -4.71
CA SER A 41 -10.18 -3.00 -4.60
C SER A 41 -11.22 -3.11 -3.48
N GLN A 42 -11.08 -2.34 -2.41
CA GLN A 42 -12.09 -2.22 -1.35
C GLN A 42 -13.30 -1.39 -1.80
N ASN A 43 -13.17 -0.69 -2.94
CA ASN A 43 -14.22 0.10 -3.57
C ASN A 43 -14.47 -0.37 -5.02
N ALA A 44 -14.55 -1.70 -5.23
CA ALA A 44 -14.70 -2.39 -6.52
C ALA A 44 -16.05 -2.18 -7.26
N TYR A 45 -16.67 -1.02 -7.10
CA TYR A 45 -17.97 -0.67 -7.68
C TYR A 45 -17.92 -0.26 -9.16
N ALA A 46 -16.73 -0.07 -9.73
CA ALA A 46 -16.57 0.40 -11.11
C ALA A 46 -17.15 -0.57 -12.15
N SER A 47 -17.20 -1.86 -11.84
CA SER A 47 -17.79 -2.91 -12.67
C SER A 47 -19.28 -3.20 -12.36
N TYR A 48 -19.85 -2.58 -11.32
CA TYR A 48 -21.24 -2.86 -10.92
C TYR A 48 -22.24 -2.24 -11.89
N VAL A 49 -22.96 -3.10 -12.62
CA VAL A 49 -24.11 -2.72 -13.45
C VAL A 49 -25.39 -3.14 -12.75
N SER A 50 -26.20 -2.16 -12.35
CA SER A 50 -27.50 -2.44 -11.71
C SER A 50 -28.44 -3.18 -12.69
N PRO A 51 -29.12 -4.26 -12.25
CA PRO A 51 -30.17 -4.88 -13.05
C PRO A 51 -31.24 -3.86 -13.44
N ALA A 52 -31.78 -3.95 -14.66
CA ALA A 52 -32.77 -2.99 -15.16
C ALA A 52 -34.01 -2.83 -14.24
N THR A 53 -34.34 -3.86 -13.45
CA THR A 53 -35.42 -3.85 -12.44
C THR A 53 -35.11 -3.05 -11.17
N LYS A 54 -33.86 -2.60 -11.00
CA LYS A 54 -33.36 -1.78 -9.89
C LYS A 54 -32.87 -0.40 -10.34
N VAL A 55 -33.17 -0.02 -11.59
CA VAL A 55 -32.91 1.32 -12.13
C VAL A 55 -34.14 2.20 -11.91
N PHE A 56 -33.94 3.35 -11.27
CA PHE A 56 -34.97 4.32 -10.93
C PHE A 56 -34.61 5.72 -11.46
N HIS A 57 -35.58 6.62 -11.50
CA HIS A 57 -35.48 7.92 -12.14
C HIS A 57 -36.01 9.05 -11.25
N VAL A 58 -35.27 10.16 -11.21
CA VAL A 58 -35.65 11.44 -10.60
C VAL A 58 -35.64 12.52 -11.68
N SER A 59 -36.72 13.29 -11.78
CA SER A 59 -36.88 14.36 -12.78
C SER A 59 -37.73 15.50 -12.24
N LEU A 60 -37.47 16.73 -12.66
CA LEU A 60 -38.25 17.92 -12.30
C LEU A 60 -39.74 17.84 -12.70
N THR A 61 -40.08 17.01 -13.69
CA THR A 61 -41.46 16.72 -14.12
C THR A 61 -42.11 15.57 -13.34
N GLY A 62 -41.37 14.90 -12.45
CA GLY A 62 -41.84 13.79 -11.63
C GLY A 62 -42.77 14.19 -10.48
N ASN A 63 -43.20 13.19 -9.70
CA ASN A 63 -44.10 13.37 -8.56
C ASN A 63 -43.73 12.43 -7.40
N ASP A 64 -43.52 12.97 -6.20
CA ASP A 64 -43.08 12.16 -5.04
C ASP A 64 -44.21 11.36 -4.37
N SER A 65 -45.46 11.77 -4.59
CA SER A 65 -46.66 11.14 -4.02
C SER A 65 -47.24 10.04 -4.91
N THR A 66 -47.08 10.15 -6.23
CA THR A 66 -47.65 9.21 -7.20
C THR A 66 -46.63 8.55 -8.12
N GLY A 67 -45.38 9.04 -8.17
CA GLY A 67 -44.29 8.39 -8.89
C GLY A 67 -43.84 7.10 -8.21
N ASP A 68 -43.54 6.10 -9.01
CA ASP A 68 -42.99 4.80 -8.58
C ASP A 68 -41.48 4.69 -8.83
N GLY A 69 -40.88 5.73 -9.43
CA GLY A 69 -39.47 5.78 -9.76
C GLY A 69 -39.13 5.16 -11.12
N SER A 70 -40.09 4.60 -11.86
CA SER A 70 -39.87 4.19 -13.24
C SER A 70 -39.60 5.39 -14.16
N SER A 71 -39.00 5.15 -15.33
CA SER A 71 -38.77 6.19 -16.35
C SER A 71 -40.04 6.88 -16.84
N THR A 72 -41.21 6.23 -16.75
CA THR A 72 -42.51 6.82 -17.14
C THR A 72 -43.22 7.55 -16.00
N ARG A 73 -42.87 7.25 -14.74
CA ARG A 73 -43.46 7.85 -13.52
C ARG A 73 -42.35 8.17 -12.50
N PRO A 74 -41.37 9.03 -12.86
CA PRO A 74 -40.22 9.32 -12.01
C PRO A 74 -40.63 10.05 -10.73
N TRP A 75 -39.79 9.94 -9.71
CA TRP A 75 -39.89 10.80 -8.52
C TRP A 75 -39.47 12.22 -8.86
N ARG A 76 -39.91 13.19 -8.04
CA ARG A 76 -39.59 14.61 -8.21
C ARG A 76 -38.30 14.99 -7.50
N THR A 77 -38.03 14.40 -6.33
CA THR A 77 -36.88 14.76 -5.48
C THR A 77 -35.97 13.58 -5.16
N VAL A 78 -34.67 13.88 -5.01
CA VAL A 78 -33.66 12.91 -4.56
C VAL A 78 -33.97 12.41 -3.15
N ALA A 79 -34.46 13.30 -2.26
CA ALA A 79 -34.86 12.96 -0.89
C ALA A 79 -36.06 12.01 -0.79
N ARG A 80 -36.90 11.92 -1.84
CA ARG A 80 -37.91 10.87 -1.98
C ARG A 80 -37.29 9.57 -2.49
N ALA A 81 -36.39 9.65 -3.45
CA ALA A 81 -35.81 8.49 -4.13
C ALA A 81 -34.99 7.59 -3.20
N VAL A 82 -34.22 8.16 -2.26
CA VAL A 82 -33.38 7.39 -1.33
C VAL A 82 -34.15 6.55 -0.31
N ARG A 83 -35.47 6.74 -0.18
CA ARG A 83 -36.30 6.03 0.81
C ARG A 83 -36.70 4.64 0.30
N GLY A 84 -36.07 3.62 0.88
CA GLY A 84 -36.38 2.21 0.63
C GLY A 84 -35.67 1.60 -0.58
N LEU A 85 -34.60 2.22 -1.10
CA LEU A 85 -33.76 1.60 -2.12
C LEU A 85 -33.09 0.34 -1.55
N ALA A 86 -33.14 -0.75 -2.29
CA ALA A 86 -32.45 -1.99 -1.93
C ALA A 86 -30.99 -1.94 -2.41
N ALA A 87 -30.12 -2.74 -1.78
CA ALA A 87 -28.75 -2.94 -2.26
C ALA A 87 -28.72 -3.26 -3.77
N GLY A 88 -27.83 -2.60 -4.51
CA GLY A 88 -27.72 -2.72 -5.97
C GLY A 88 -28.63 -1.80 -6.78
N SER A 89 -29.33 -0.85 -6.16
CA SER A 89 -30.15 0.14 -6.88
C SER A 89 -29.33 1.26 -7.49
N THR A 90 -29.72 1.70 -8.69
CA THR A 90 -29.18 2.90 -9.34
C THR A 90 -30.30 3.90 -9.59
N VAL A 91 -30.12 5.15 -9.19
CA VAL A 91 -31.03 6.26 -9.49
C VAL A 91 -30.38 7.18 -10.51
N TYR A 92 -30.99 7.32 -11.69
CA TYR A 92 -30.68 8.36 -12.65
C TYR A 92 -31.41 9.65 -12.28
N ILE A 93 -30.62 10.69 -11.98
CA ILE A 93 -31.10 12.05 -11.75
C ILE A 93 -30.94 12.80 -13.07
N HIS A 94 -32.07 13.14 -13.68
CA HIS A 94 -32.12 13.85 -14.96
C HIS A 94 -31.70 15.32 -14.80
N ALA A 95 -31.19 15.92 -15.87
CA ALA A 95 -30.69 17.29 -15.89
C ALA A 95 -31.70 18.31 -15.38
N GLY A 96 -31.21 19.26 -14.58
CA GLY A 96 -32.01 20.27 -13.91
C GLY A 96 -31.39 20.71 -12.59
N THR A 97 -32.03 21.68 -11.93
CA THR A 97 -31.63 22.16 -10.60
C THR A 97 -32.66 21.71 -9.56
N TYR A 98 -32.20 21.01 -8.51
CA TYR A 98 -33.03 20.43 -7.46
C TYR A 98 -32.81 21.20 -6.14
N ASP A 99 -33.75 22.10 -5.86
CA ASP A 99 -33.69 23.04 -4.74
C ASP A 99 -34.03 22.41 -3.38
N ALA A 100 -33.41 22.94 -2.32
CA ALA A 100 -33.59 22.50 -0.93
C ALA A 100 -33.37 20.99 -0.71
N THR A 101 -32.43 20.42 -1.46
CA THR A 101 -32.04 19.01 -1.39
C THR A 101 -31.13 18.78 -0.19
N HIS A 102 -31.71 18.37 0.94
CA HIS A 102 -30.98 17.74 2.04
C HIS A 102 -31.24 16.23 2.00
N VAL A 103 -30.21 15.46 1.67
CA VAL A 103 -30.25 14.00 1.60
C VAL A 103 -29.50 13.42 2.79
N ASP A 104 -30.22 13.24 3.89
CA ASP A 104 -29.71 12.54 5.07
C ASP A 104 -30.09 11.05 5.05
N LEU A 105 -29.07 10.20 5.06
CA LEU A 105 -29.22 8.74 5.09
C LEU A 105 -29.30 8.17 6.52
N ALA A 106 -29.27 8.99 7.58
CA ALA A 106 -29.40 8.52 8.97
C ALA A 106 -30.80 7.96 9.27
N SER A 107 -31.83 8.37 8.52
CA SER A 107 -33.18 7.85 8.73
C SER A 107 -33.26 6.33 8.61
N SER A 108 -34.19 5.70 9.32
CA SER A 108 -34.50 4.26 9.17
C SER A 108 -35.09 3.88 7.81
N SER A 109 -35.31 4.86 6.93
CA SER A 109 -35.83 4.64 5.57
C SER A 109 -34.74 4.53 4.50
N ALA A 110 -33.49 4.89 4.79
CA ALA A 110 -32.35 4.60 3.92
C ALA A 110 -31.69 3.28 4.37
N LEU A 111 -31.32 2.44 3.40
CA LEU A 111 -30.67 1.15 3.63
C LEU A 111 -29.20 1.20 3.21
N ASP A 112 -28.42 0.25 3.69
CA ASP A 112 -27.04 0.02 3.23
C ASP A 112 -27.04 -0.71 1.87
N GLY A 113 -26.03 -0.45 1.05
CA GLY A 113 -25.65 -1.33 -0.05
C GLY A 113 -24.81 -2.51 0.46
N THR A 114 -24.15 -3.20 -0.47
CA THR A 114 -23.10 -4.19 -0.15
C THR A 114 -21.92 -4.05 -1.11
N ALA A 115 -20.78 -4.67 -0.77
CA ALA A 115 -19.57 -4.64 -1.61
C ALA A 115 -19.82 -5.08 -3.08
N THR A 116 -20.72 -6.04 -3.28
CA THR A 116 -21.10 -6.58 -4.61
C THR A 116 -22.39 -5.96 -5.18
N ALA A 117 -23.08 -5.13 -4.42
CA ALA A 117 -24.32 -4.46 -4.82
C ALA A 117 -24.47 -3.10 -4.10
N PRO A 118 -23.65 -2.09 -4.46
CA PRO A 118 -23.73 -0.74 -3.91
C PRO A 118 -25.03 -0.04 -4.33
N ILE A 119 -25.39 1.04 -3.64
CA ILE A 119 -26.49 1.93 -4.04
C ILE A 119 -25.88 3.18 -4.70
N THR A 120 -26.31 3.49 -5.92
CA THR A 120 -25.75 4.58 -6.73
C THR A 120 -26.77 5.68 -7.00
N LEU A 121 -26.43 6.92 -6.68
CA LEU A 121 -27.11 8.11 -7.17
C LEU A 121 -26.23 8.76 -8.24
N ARG A 122 -26.76 8.94 -9.46
CA ARG A 122 -25.93 9.44 -10.56
C ARG A 122 -26.66 10.32 -11.54
N GLY A 123 -25.90 11.18 -12.23
CA GLY A 123 -26.40 11.90 -13.40
C GLY A 123 -26.92 10.94 -14.48
N ALA A 124 -28.01 11.31 -15.14
CA ALA A 124 -28.57 10.55 -16.25
C ALA A 124 -27.57 10.48 -17.45
N PRO A 125 -27.33 9.30 -18.04
CA PRO A 125 -26.38 9.16 -19.13
C PRO A 125 -26.72 10.01 -20.35
N GLY A 126 -25.74 10.77 -20.86
CA GLY A 126 -25.91 11.64 -22.03
C GLY A 126 -26.54 13.02 -21.74
N GLU A 127 -26.84 13.32 -20.47
CA GLU A 127 -27.37 14.61 -20.04
C GLU A 127 -26.29 15.45 -19.31
N THR A 128 -26.52 16.76 -19.17
CA THR A 128 -25.68 17.63 -18.34
C THR A 128 -25.82 17.28 -16.86
N ARG A 129 -24.74 17.44 -16.06
CA ARG A 129 -24.76 17.18 -14.60
C ARG A 129 -26.00 17.81 -13.93
N PRO A 130 -26.80 17.06 -13.16
CA PRO A 130 -27.87 17.63 -12.36
C PRO A 130 -27.29 18.43 -11.20
N VAL A 131 -27.82 19.64 -10.99
CA VAL A 131 -27.37 20.55 -9.93
C VAL A 131 -28.21 20.31 -8.68
N LEU A 132 -27.58 19.82 -7.62
CA LEU A 132 -28.18 19.59 -6.32
C LEU A 132 -27.73 20.71 -5.38
N LYS A 133 -28.68 21.39 -4.72
CA LYS A 133 -28.37 22.51 -3.81
C LYS A 133 -29.24 22.46 -2.55
N SER A 134 -28.65 22.81 -1.42
CA SER A 134 -29.35 22.96 -0.14
C SER A 134 -29.48 24.43 0.22
N ASN A 135 -30.67 24.86 0.66
CA ASN A 135 -30.95 26.24 1.05
C ASN A 135 -31.12 26.27 2.58
N GLY A 136 -30.08 26.61 3.35
CA GLY A 136 -30.17 26.59 4.82
C GLY A 136 -28.83 26.33 5.52
N SER A 137 -28.87 25.67 6.68
CA SER A 137 -27.70 25.29 7.49
C SER A 137 -27.47 23.77 7.51
N SER A 138 -27.80 23.09 6.41
CA SER A 138 -27.75 21.63 6.27
C SER A 138 -26.98 21.26 5.01
N SER A 139 -26.11 20.25 5.12
CA SER A 139 -25.36 19.70 4.00
C SER A 139 -26.25 19.14 2.89
N ILE A 140 -25.75 19.10 1.66
CA ILE A 140 -26.49 18.55 0.51
C ILE A 140 -26.65 17.04 0.70
N PHE A 141 -25.57 16.36 1.10
CA PHE A 141 -25.56 14.95 1.48
C PHE A 141 -24.98 14.72 2.88
N THR A 142 -25.65 13.85 3.64
CA THR A 142 -25.09 13.26 4.87
C THR A 142 -25.14 11.74 4.73
N LEU A 143 -23.99 11.14 4.43
CA LEU A 143 -23.84 9.73 4.07
C LEU A 143 -23.58 8.88 5.33
N ASN A 144 -24.66 8.52 6.02
CA ASN A 144 -24.68 7.69 7.23
C ASN A 144 -24.95 6.18 6.95
N ARG A 145 -24.80 5.73 5.70
CA ARG A 145 -25.09 4.35 5.26
C ARG A 145 -23.97 3.80 4.41
N ARG A 146 -23.68 2.50 4.53
CA ARG A 146 -22.54 1.86 3.86
C ARG A 146 -22.80 1.57 2.39
N TYR A 147 -21.74 1.55 1.58
CA TYR A 147 -21.77 1.17 0.16
C TYR A 147 -22.66 2.09 -0.72
N TRP A 148 -22.53 3.41 -0.52
CA TRP A 148 -23.21 4.44 -1.31
C TRP A 148 -22.26 5.20 -2.24
N ILE A 149 -22.73 5.45 -3.47
CA ILE A 149 -21.97 6.08 -4.55
C ILE A 149 -22.73 7.30 -5.06
N LEU A 150 -22.02 8.44 -5.14
CA LEU A 150 -22.42 9.65 -5.83
C LEU A 150 -21.58 9.79 -7.11
N ASP A 151 -22.20 9.86 -8.29
CA ASP A 151 -21.49 9.78 -9.57
C ASP A 151 -22.03 10.78 -10.62
N GLY A 152 -21.18 11.70 -11.09
CA GLY A 152 -21.55 12.66 -12.13
C GLY A 152 -22.59 13.70 -11.70
N LEU A 153 -22.52 14.20 -10.46
CA LEU A 153 -23.41 15.21 -9.90
C LEU A 153 -22.74 16.60 -9.89
N GLU A 154 -23.52 17.67 -9.81
CA GLU A 154 -23.02 18.99 -9.45
C GLU A 154 -23.61 19.40 -8.09
N LEU A 155 -22.75 19.63 -7.10
CA LEU A 155 -23.10 19.95 -5.72
C LEU A 155 -22.80 21.43 -5.46
N ASP A 156 -23.85 22.25 -5.45
CA ASP A 156 -23.79 23.71 -5.36
C ASP A 156 -24.01 24.17 -3.91
N GLY A 157 -22.91 24.32 -3.17
CA GLY A 157 -22.88 24.63 -1.74
C GLY A 157 -23.29 26.07 -1.40
N ARG A 158 -23.40 26.94 -2.40
CA ARG A 158 -23.60 28.40 -2.33
C ARG A 158 -24.74 28.91 -1.44
N TYR A 159 -25.76 28.08 -1.23
CA TYR A 159 -26.95 28.43 -0.45
C TYR A 159 -27.01 27.69 0.91
N ALA A 160 -26.02 26.83 1.18
CA ALA A 160 -25.89 26.03 2.38
C ALA A 160 -24.78 26.58 3.27
N ARG A 161 -25.10 27.06 4.47
CA ARG A 161 -24.14 27.37 5.54
C ARG A 161 -23.70 26.08 6.25
N ALA A 162 -23.17 25.15 5.48
CA ALA A 162 -22.77 23.81 5.90
C ALA A 162 -21.80 23.22 4.86
N ASN A 163 -21.13 22.13 5.22
CA ASN A 163 -20.34 21.34 4.27
C ASN A 163 -21.21 20.82 3.12
N ALA A 164 -20.68 20.62 1.92
CA ALA A 164 -21.47 20.09 0.80
C ALA A 164 -21.80 18.60 1.01
N VAL A 165 -20.81 17.80 1.40
CA VAL A 165 -20.95 16.35 1.67
C VAL A 165 -20.30 15.98 3.01
N LEU A 166 -21.06 15.28 3.84
CA LEU A 166 -20.58 14.65 5.07
C LEU A 166 -20.49 13.13 4.86
N PHE A 167 -19.28 12.57 4.92
CA PHE A 167 -19.06 11.13 4.97
C PHE A 167 -19.04 10.70 6.44
N ARG A 168 -19.96 9.79 6.83
CA ARG A 168 -20.22 9.40 8.23
C ARG A 168 -20.46 7.89 8.39
N SER A 169 -20.06 7.11 7.39
CA SER A 169 -20.19 5.66 7.33
C SER A 169 -19.15 5.11 6.37
N ASP A 170 -19.01 3.79 6.33
CA ASP A 170 -17.89 3.15 5.64
C ASP A 170 -18.23 2.84 4.18
N HIS A 171 -17.21 2.65 3.34
CA HIS A 171 -17.38 2.20 1.94
C HIS A 171 -18.20 3.20 1.12
N LEU A 172 -17.73 4.44 1.05
CA LEU A 172 -18.42 5.55 0.40
C LEU A 172 -17.64 6.06 -0.81
N THR A 173 -18.34 6.50 -1.85
CA THR A 173 -17.70 7.04 -3.07
C THR A 173 -18.36 8.33 -3.54
N LEU A 174 -17.53 9.33 -3.86
CA LEU A 174 -17.90 10.48 -4.68
C LEU A 174 -16.99 10.51 -5.90
N ARG A 175 -17.57 10.44 -7.10
CA ARG A 175 -16.78 10.46 -8.34
C ARG A 175 -17.38 11.26 -9.49
N ASN A 176 -16.51 11.63 -10.44
CA ASN A 176 -16.87 12.30 -11.70
C ASN A 176 -17.71 13.59 -11.53
N SER A 177 -17.72 14.18 -10.34
CA SER A 177 -18.65 15.22 -9.91
C SER A 177 -17.98 16.59 -9.83
N LEU A 178 -18.80 17.64 -9.75
CA LEU A 178 -18.36 19.01 -9.44
C LEU A 178 -18.89 19.37 -8.05
N VAL A 179 -18.02 19.81 -7.15
CA VAL A 179 -18.39 20.37 -5.85
C VAL A 179 -17.90 21.80 -5.82
N ARG A 180 -18.81 22.77 -5.67
CA ARG A 180 -18.45 24.19 -5.77
C ARG A 180 -19.17 25.09 -4.78
N ASP A 181 -18.52 26.21 -4.47
CA ASP A 181 -19.07 27.35 -3.76
C ASP A 181 -19.57 27.00 -2.34
N ALA A 182 -18.89 26.07 -1.66
CA ALA A 182 -19.27 25.62 -0.32
C ALA A 182 -18.92 26.66 0.76
N ALA A 183 -19.77 26.75 1.80
CA ALA A 183 -19.69 27.79 2.85
C ALA A 183 -19.10 27.30 4.20
N LEU A 184 -18.59 26.07 4.22
CA LEU A 184 -17.62 25.48 5.15
C LEU A 184 -16.77 24.52 4.28
N ASP A 185 -16.06 23.54 4.84
CA ASP A 185 -15.34 22.52 4.05
C ASP A 185 -16.26 21.85 3.01
N ALA A 186 -15.78 21.60 1.79
CA ALA A 186 -16.63 21.03 0.75
C ALA A 186 -16.94 19.55 1.04
N LEU A 187 -15.90 18.74 1.27
CA LEU A 187 -16.00 17.33 1.65
C LEU A 187 -15.45 17.13 3.05
N ASN A 188 -16.27 16.61 3.96
CA ASN A 188 -15.86 16.38 5.34
C ASN A 188 -15.96 14.89 5.68
N VAL A 189 -14.80 14.26 5.86
CA VAL A 189 -14.61 12.81 5.97
C VAL A 189 -14.40 12.41 7.42
N GLN A 190 -15.36 11.68 7.98
CA GLN A 190 -15.25 11.00 9.27
C GLN A 190 -15.76 9.57 9.08
N ALA A 191 -14.98 8.76 8.35
CA ALA A 191 -15.44 7.55 7.68
C ALA A 191 -14.28 6.66 7.22
N GLN A 192 -14.57 5.38 6.94
CA GLN A 192 -13.57 4.40 6.52
C GLN A 192 -13.82 3.90 5.08
N HIS A 193 -12.77 3.50 4.36
CA HIS A 193 -12.86 2.98 2.98
C HIS A 193 -13.50 3.97 2.00
N VAL A 194 -13.09 5.24 2.03
CA VAL A 194 -13.68 6.33 1.22
C VAL A 194 -12.92 6.54 -0.08
N LEU A 195 -13.63 6.71 -1.19
CA LEU A 195 -13.07 7.02 -2.50
C LEU A 195 -13.60 8.38 -3.01
N ILE A 196 -12.68 9.32 -3.25
CA ILE A 196 -12.95 10.63 -3.85
C ILE A 196 -12.18 10.66 -5.18
N GLN A 197 -12.86 10.44 -6.31
CA GLN A 197 -12.20 10.19 -7.61
C GLN A 197 -12.68 11.06 -8.78
N ASN A 198 -11.77 11.64 -9.56
CA ASN A 198 -12.07 12.38 -10.79
C ASN A 198 -13.09 13.53 -10.59
N ASN A 199 -13.06 14.19 -9.44
CA ASN A 199 -13.92 15.32 -9.15
C ASN A 199 -13.23 16.66 -9.41
N GLU A 200 -14.01 17.69 -9.69
CA GLU A 200 -13.59 19.09 -9.61
C GLU A 200 -14.12 19.63 -8.27
N ILE A 201 -13.24 20.06 -7.37
CA ILE A 201 -13.61 20.60 -6.05
C ILE A 201 -13.03 22.02 -5.94
N ARG A 202 -13.89 23.03 -5.85
CA ARG A 202 -13.42 24.42 -5.88
C ARG A 202 -14.28 25.43 -5.15
N ASN A 203 -13.74 26.64 -5.00
CA ASN A 203 -14.45 27.76 -4.41
C ASN A 203 -14.98 27.42 -3.01
N THR A 204 -14.14 26.81 -2.16
CA THR A 204 -14.52 26.45 -0.79
C THR A 204 -14.15 27.56 0.18
N PHE A 205 -15.10 27.98 1.02
CA PHE A 205 -15.01 29.18 1.85
C PHE A 205 -15.60 28.91 3.25
N GLU A 206 -14.92 29.28 4.34
CA GLU A 206 -15.54 29.19 5.67
C GLU A 206 -16.35 30.45 6.01
N HIS A 207 -17.68 30.37 6.01
CA HIS A 207 -18.54 31.50 6.34
C HIS A 207 -18.99 31.48 7.81
N THR A 208 -18.17 32.07 8.70
CA THR A 208 -18.56 32.26 10.10
C THR A 208 -19.87 33.06 10.23
N ALA A 209 -20.78 32.56 11.07
CA ALA A 209 -22.15 33.06 11.17
C ALA A 209 -22.22 34.47 11.80
N GLY A 210 -22.11 35.50 10.96
CA GLY A 210 -22.18 36.90 11.39
C GLY A 210 -21.34 37.86 10.55
N SER A 211 -20.45 37.36 9.68
CA SER A 211 -19.66 38.19 8.78
C SER A 211 -20.56 39.03 7.86
N ALA A 212 -20.64 40.34 8.10
CA ALA A 212 -21.27 41.27 7.16
C ALA A 212 -20.59 41.16 5.78
N ARG A 213 -21.29 41.50 4.69
CA ARG A 213 -20.62 41.68 3.39
C ARG A 213 -19.65 42.85 3.50
N GLY A 214 -18.43 42.64 3.00
CA GLY A 214 -17.39 43.67 2.98
C GLY A 214 -17.70 44.79 1.98
N ILE A 215 -16.73 45.68 1.79
CA ILE A 215 -16.80 46.74 0.78
C ILE A 215 -16.84 46.09 -0.62
N ALA A 216 -17.71 46.57 -1.51
CA ALA A 216 -17.78 46.10 -2.89
C ALA A 216 -16.52 46.53 -3.67
N CYS A 217 -16.02 45.66 -4.53
CA CYS A 217 -14.74 45.82 -5.21
C CYS A 217 -14.77 45.29 -6.64
N THR A 218 -13.72 45.57 -7.42
CA THR A 218 -13.46 45.00 -8.75
C THR A 218 -12.05 44.40 -8.84
N LEU A 219 -11.09 44.94 -8.09
CA LEU A 219 -9.69 44.50 -8.01
C LEU A 219 -9.27 44.31 -6.55
N HIS A 220 -8.31 43.43 -6.25
CA HIS A 220 -7.82 43.24 -4.87
C HIS A 220 -7.23 44.54 -4.26
N THR A 221 -6.75 45.47 -5.10
CA THR A 221 -6.28 46.80 -4.69
C THR A 221 -7.36 47.72 -4.12
N ASP A 222 -8.65 47.39 -4.33
CA ASP A 222 -9.77 48.15 -3.77
C ASP A 222 -9.99 47.81 -2.28
N CYS A 223 -9.29 46.80 -1.76
CA CYS A 223 -9.43 46.27 -0.42
C CYS A 223 -8.30 46.70 0.52
N ALA A 224 -8.62 46.77 1.82
CA ALA A 224 -7.63 47.03 2.86
C ALA A 224 -6.58 45.90 2.96
N ALA A 225 -5.41 46.19 3.53
CA ALA A 225 -4.37 45.19 3.77
C ALA A 225 -4.88 44.02 4.63
N GLY A 226 -4.55 42.78 4.26
CA GLY A 226 -5.18 41.59 4.84
C GLY A 226 -6.61 41.34 4.35
N SER A 227 -7.05 42.01 3.29
CA SER A 227 -8.30 41.72 2.60
C SER A 227 -8.13 41.73 1.08
N PHE A 228 -8.96 40.96 0.39
CA PHE A 228 -8.87 40.74 -1.05
C PHE A 228 -10.25 40.79 -1.69
N CYS A 229 -10.29 41.20 -2.95
CA CYS A 229 -11.52 41.27 -3.72
C CYS A 229 -11.95 39.88 -4.21
N LYS A 230 -13.09 39.38 -3.72
CA LYS A 230 -13.56 38.01 -3.95
C LYS A 230 -14.96 38.01 -4.58
N PRO A 231 -15.18 37.37 -5.74
CA PRO A 231 -16.51 37.15 -6.29
C PRO A 231 -17.35 36.27 -5.34
N GLU A 232 -18.48 36.79 -4.86
CA GLU A 232 -19.44 36.06 -4.03
C GLU A 232 -20.87 36.33 -4.53
N TYR A 233 -21.79 35.41 -4.29
CA TYR A 233 -23.18 35.63 -4.66
C TYR A 233 -23.90 36.49 -3.61
N ASP A 234 -24.51 37.58 -4.08
CA ASP A 234 -25.31 38.46 -3.23
C ASP A 234 -26.64 37.80 -2.81
N ALA A 235 -27.44 38.48 -1.98
CA ALA A 235 -28.70 37.94 -1.47
C ALA A 235 -29.80 37.84 -2.55
N SER A 236 -29.54 38.43 -3.71
CA SER A 236 -30.36 38.39 -4.91
C SER A 236 -29.78 37.45 -5.97
N ASN A 237 -28.80 36.61 -5.59
CA ASN A 237 -28.11 35.63 -6.42
C ASN A 237 -27.31 36.24 -7.60
N VAL A 238 -26.85 37.48 -7.47
CA VAL A 238 -25.93 38.11 -8.44
C VAL A 238 -24.50 37.93 -7.94
N LEU A 239 -23.62 37.39 -8.78
CA LEU A 239 -22.19 37.34 -8.49
C LEU A 239 -21.63 38.78 -8.45
N ARG A 240 -21.08 39.18 -7.30
CA ARG A 240 -20.48 40.50 -7.06
C ARG A 240 -19.24 40.32 -6.22
N SER A 241 -18.20 41.11 -6.49
CA SER A 241 -16.99 41.00 -5.70
C SER A 241 -17.04 41.89 -4.45
N TYR A 242 -16.63 41.33 -3.32
CA TYR A 242 -16.53 42.00 -2.03
C TYR A 242 -15.15 41.78 -1.40
N CYS A 243 -14.68 42.75 -0.62
CA CYS A 243 -13.46 42.63 0.16
C CYS A 243 -13.65 41.65 1.33
N ARG A 244 -12.88 40.57 1.35
CA ARG A 244 -12.88 39.53 2.39
C ARG A 244 -11.51 39.41 3.06
N GLN A 245 -11.50 39.01 4.33
CA GLN A 245 -10.30 38.49 4.99
C GLN A 245 -10.15 37.00 4.62
N ARG A 246 -9.04 36.36 5.04
CA ARG A 246 -8.86 34.91 4.83
C ARG A 246 -9.86 34.15 5.69
N ASP A 247 -10.64 33.29 5.05
CA ASP A 247 -11.58 32.33 5.64
C ASP A 247 -10.91 30.94 5.61
N ASP A 248 -11.22 29.99 6.51
CA ASP A 248 -10.50 28.70 6.61
C ASP A 248 -11.30 27.50 6.03
N GLY A 249 -11.60 27.57 4.73
CA GLY A 249 -12.50 26.63 4.04
C GLY A 249 -11.75 25.57 3.22
N HIS A 250 -11.72 24.33 3.72
CA HIS A 250 -10.95 23.21 3.13
C HIS A 250 -11.73 22.48 2.02
N ALA A 251 -11.13 22.19 0.87
CA ALA A 251 -11.82 21.39 -0.15
C ALA A 251 -12.13 19.97 0.34
N ILE A 252 -11.17 19.33 1.02
CA ILE A 252 -11.35 18.05 1.71
C ILE A 252 -10.79 18.19 3.12
N ILE A 253 -11.54 17.76 4.14
CA ILE A 253 -11.02 17.56 5.50
C ILE A 253 -11.22 16.11 5.93
N VAL A 254 -10.16 15.47 6.40
CA VAL A 254 -10.16 14.12 6.98
C VAL A 254 -9.99 14.22 8.49
N LEU A 255 -10.98 13.71 9.21
CA LEU A 255 -11.14 13.84 10.66
C LEU A 255 -10.86 12.52 11.41
N PRO A 256 -10.70 12.58 12.75
CA PRO A 256 -10.44 11.41 13.59
C PRO A 256 -11.35 10.21 13.36
N ASP A 257 -10.84 9.01 13.65
CA ASP A 257 -11.42 7.68 13.35
C ASP A 257 -11.49 7.29 11.85
N SER A 258 -11.12 8.18 10.92
CA SER A 258 -11.06 7.88 9.48
C SER A 258 -9.85 7.02 9.12
N HIS A 259 -10.05 6.04 8.22
CA HIS A 259 -8.94 5.35 7.57
C HIS A 259 -9.28 4.75 6.21
N SER A 260 -8.27 4.46 5.39
CA SER A 260 -8.43 3.95 4.02
C SER A 260 -9.20 4.94 3.15
N VAL A 261 -8.67 6.16 3.06
CA VAL A 261 -9.20 7.23 2.22
C VAL A 261 -8.32 7.38 0.99
N LEU A 262 -8.88 7.16 -0.22
CA LEU A 262 -8.21 7.42 -1.49
C LEU A 262 -8.82 8.65 -2.16
N VAL A 263 -7.98 9.65 -2.39
CA VAL A 263 -8.26 10.87 -3.16
C VAL A 263 -7.48 10.75 -4.47
N LYS A 264 -8.17 10.43 -5.58
CA LYS A 264 -7.51 10.10 -6.86
C LYS A 264 -7.95 10.95 -8.05
N GLY A 265 -7.01 11.53 -8.79
CA GLY A 265 -7.28 12.14 -10.10
C GLY A 265 -8.22 13.35 -10.05
N ASN A 266 -8.32 14.03 -8.90
CA ASN A 266 -9.19 15.19 -8.71
C ASN A 266 -8.47 16.48 -9.13
N THR A 267 -9.25 17.48 -9.56
CA THR A 267 -8.78 18.85 -9.73
C THR A 267 -9.32 19.69 -8.56
N ILE A 268 -8.43 20.19 -7.71
CA ILE A 268 -8.81 20.85 -6.45
C ILE A 268 -8.25 22.27 -6.43
N HIS A 269 -9.10 23.29 -6.46
CA HIS A 269 -8.59 24.67 -6.61
C HIS A 269 -9.44 25.78 -6.00
N ASP A 270 -8.80 26.94 -5.78
CA ASP A 270 -9.48 28.17 -5.34
C ASP A 270 -10.26 28.02 -4.00
N ASN A 271 -9.70 27.28 -3.04
CA ASN A 271 -10.22 27.08 -1.69
C ASN A 271 -9.49 28.04 -0.72
N THR A 272 -10.16 28.60 0.28
CA THR A 272 -9.53 29.62 1.14
C THR A 272 -8.68 29.04 2.28
N GLY A 273 -9.00 27.84 2.74
CA GLY A 273 -8.10 27.00 3.56
C GLY A 273 -7.32 26.04 2.66
N ASP A 274 -7.12 24.81 3.11
CA ASP A 274 -6.37 23.80 2.35
C ASP A 274 -7.11 23.20 1.14
N GLY A 275 -6.34 22.71 0.16
CA GLY A 275 -6.82 21.74 -0.82
C GLY A 275 -7.28 20.44 -0.14
N LEU A 276 -6.42 19.88 0.71
CA LEU A 276 -6.76 18.79 1.63
C LEU A 276 -6.14 19.03 3.02
N GLN A 277 -6.95 18.94 4.07
CA GLN A 277 -6.48 18.87 5.44
C GLN A 277 -6.68 17.46 6.00
N CYS A 278 -5.66 16.91 6.65
CA CYS A 278 -5.82 15.79 7.58
C CYS A 278 -5.63 16.31 9.00
N ALA A 279 -6.59 16.05 9.90
CA ALA A 279 -6.56 16.57 11.26
C ALA A 279 -6.86 15.48 12.31
N GLY A 280 -5.90 15.23 13.19
CA GLY A 280 -6.03 14.32 14.32
C GLY A 280 -6.55 14.93 15.62
N PRO A 281 -6.76 14.12 16.67
CA PRO A 281 -7.29 14.57 17.96
C PRO A 281 -6.48 15.69 18.64
N VAL A 282 -5.15 15.75 18.42
CA VAL A 282 -4.27 16.74 19.07
C VAL A 282 -4.56 18.18 18.61
N THR A 283 -5.12 18.36 17.41
CA THR A 283 -5.47 19.70 16.89
C THR A 283 -6.88 20.17 17.27
N GLY A 284 -7.66 19.34 17.98
CA GLY A 284 -8.87 19.79 18.68
C GLY A 284 -10.17 19.79 17.87
N TYR A 285 -10.19 19.18 16.67
CA TYR A 285 -11.40 19.10 15.83
C TYR A 285 -12.47 18.19 16.45
N THR A 286 -12.14 16.92 16.69
CA THR A 286 -12.99 15.96 17.43
C THR A 286 -12.13 14.98 18.24
N SER A 287 -12.74 14.27 19.19
CA SER A 287 -12.12 13.13 19.86
C SER A 287 -12.22 11.88 18.98
N GLY A 288 -11.15 11.09 18.90
CA GLY A 288 -11.12 9.80 18.19
C GLY A 288 -9.71 9.20 18.21
N THR A 289 -9.42 8.25 17.33
CA THR A 289 -8.04 7.88 16.94
C THR A 289 -7.50 8.85 15.90
N ARG A 290 -6.18 8.93 15.76
CA ARG A 290 -5.53 9.63 14.64
C ARG A 290 -6.07 9.08 13.31
N PRO A 291 -6.38 9.94 12.32
CA PRO A 291 -6.65 9.50 10.98
C PRO A 291 -5.42 8.77 10.45
N ALA A 292 -5.64 7.64 9.78
CA ALA A 292 -4.57 6.79 9.30
C ALA A 292 -4.83 6.34 7.86
N ASP A 293 -3.80 6.00 7.10
CA ASP A 293 -3.96 5.35 5.79
C ASP A 293 -4.75 6.20 4.79
N ILE A 294 -4.11 7.26 4.32
CA ILE A 294 -4.70 8.26 3.42
C ILE A 294 -3.79 8.38 2.21
N THR A 295 -4.31 8.10 1.02
CA THR A 295 -3.56 8.16 -0.23
C THR A 295 -4.14 9.28 -1.09
N LEU A 296 -3.30 10.24 -1.45
CA LEU A 296 -3.53 11.21 -2.51
C LEU A 296 -2.72 10.74 -3.72
N GLU A 297 -3.37 10.59 -4.86
CA GLU A 297 -2.76 10.09 -6.09
C GLU A 297 -3.24 10.80 -7.35
N ASP A 298 -2.32 11.19 -8.23
CA ASP A 298 -2.60 11.80 -9.53
C ASP A 298 -3.47 13.08 -9.46
N ASN A 299 -3.56 13.78 -8.32
CA ASN A 299 -4.37 14.99 -8.19
C ASN A 299 -3.62 16.25 -8.68
N ASP A 300 -4.38 17.20 -9.21
CA ASP A 300 -3.91 18.53 -9.64
C ASP A 300 -4.52 19.57 -8.70
N MET A 301 -3.73 20.08 -7.76
CA MET A 301 -4.18 21.10 -6.80
C MET A 301 -3.55 22.45 -7.09
N PHE A 302 -4.35 23.50 -7.17
CA PHE A 302 -3.82 24.83 -7.49
C PHE A 302 -4.64 26.03 -7.01
N THR A 303 -4.06 27.21 -7.15
CA THR A 303 -4.75 28.49 -6.96
C THR A 303 -4.72 29.30 -8.25
N SER A 304 -5.90 29.66 -8.76
CA SER A 304 -5.99 30.47 -9.98
C SER A 304 -5.47 31.89 -9.73
N PRO A 305 -5.01 32.62 -10.76
CA PRO A 305 -4.50 33.99 -10.61
C PRO A 305 -5.47 34.98 -9.93
N ALA A 306 -6.78 34.70 -9.93
CA ALA A 306 -7.81 35.53 -9.31
C ALA A 306 -7.98 35.28 -7.79
N ASN A 307 -7.39 34.23 -7.23
CA ASN A 307 -7.45 33.89 -5.80
C ASN A 307 -6.06 33.76 -5.16
N GLN A 308 -5.00 34.22 -5.82
CA GLN A 308 -3.65 34.20 -5.23
C GLN A 308 -3.58 35.05 -3.96
N GLY A 309 -2.92 34.52 -2.93
CA GLY A 309 -2.89 35.09 -1.58
C GLY A 309 -4.10 34.73 -0.70
N VAL A 310 -5.13 34.09 -1.24
CA VAL A 310 -6.34 33.76 -0.47
C VAL A 310 -6.23 32.45 0.29
N VAL A 311 -5.34 31.56 -0.16
CA VAL A 311 -5.27 30.15 0.25
C VAL A 311 -4.23 29.94 1.36
N GLU A 312 -4.36 28.82 2.10
CA GLU A 312 -3.31 28.37 3.04
C GLU A 312 -2.30 27.46 2.32
N GLU A 313 -2.54 26.15 2.30
CA GLU A 313 -1.66 25.15 1.69
C GLU A 313 -2.39 24.28 0.63
N ALA A 314 -1.65 23.50 -0.16
CA ALA A 314 -2.25 22.46 -1.02
C ALA A 314 -2.68 21.26 -0.16
N THR A 315 -1.83 20.84 0.77
CA THR A 315 -2.10 19.73 1.68
C THR A 315 -1.45 19.93 3.05
N ASP A 316 -2.25 19.96 4.11
CA ASP A 316 -1.76 20.05 5.49
C ASP A 316 -2.10 18.79 6.29
N ILE A 317 -1.07 18.15 6.84
CA ILE A 317 -1.16 16.90 7.59
C ILE A 317 -0.83 17.15 9.06
N LYS A 318 -1.88 17.20 9.87
CA LYS A 318 -1.86 17.52 11.30
C LYS A 318 -2.24 16.27 12.11
N ASP A 319 -1.29 15.67 12.84
CA ASP A 319 -1.55 14.52 13.74
C ASP A 319 -2.16 13.27 13.04
N CYS A 320 -1.69 12.95 11.83
CA CYS A 320 -2.14 11.77 11.06
C CYS A 320 -1.02 10.73 10.83
N ASP A 321 -1.42 9.48 10.58
CA ASP A 321 -0.53 8.34 10.34
C ASP A 321 -0.61 7.81 8.90
N PHE A 322 0.50 7.34 8.33
CA PHE A 322 0.50 6.58 7.06
C PHE A 322 -0.19 7.34 5.91
N VAL A 323 0.35 8.50 5.53
CA VAL A 323 -0.19 9.33 4.45
C VAL A 323 0.74 9.31 3.23
N THR A 324 0.20 8.99 2.06
CA THR A 324 0.93 8.98 0.78
C THR A 324 0.47 10.10 -0.13
N LEU A 325 1.42 10.86 -0.68
CA LEU A 325 1.25 11.86 -1.73
C LEU A 325 2.03 11.37 -2.97
N ARG A 326 1.36 10.75 -3.95
CA ARG A 326 2.00 10.08 -5.10
C ARG A 326 1.58 10.71 -6.42
N ARG A 327 2.53 11.12 -7.26
CA ARG A 327 2.27 11.79 -8.56
C ARG A 327 1.36 13.02 -8.43
N GLU A 328 1.43 13.68 -7.28
CA GLU A 328 0.65 14.86 -6.98
C GLU A 328 1.26 16.07 -7.71
N ARG A 329 0.40 16.96 -8.17
CA ARG A 329 0.81 18.19 -8.83
C ARG A 329 0.25 19.39 -8.09
N TYR A 330 1.13 20.20 -7.53
CA TYR A 330 0.74 21.32 -6.68
C TYR A 330 1.32 22.63 -7.20
N HIS A 331 0.47 23.60 -7.55
CA HIS A 331 0.95 24.86 -8.12
C HIS A 331 0.14 26.14 -7.86
N GLY A 332 0.80 27.29 -7.98
CA GLY A 332 0.16 28.62 -7.82
C GLY A 332 -0.02 29.07 -6.36
N PHE A 333 0.52 28.32 -5.39
CA PHE A 333 0.41 28.58 -3.95
C PHE A 333 1.25 29.79 -3.53
N ARG A 334 0.67 30.99 -3.69
CA ARG A 334 1.30 32.28 -3.42
C ARG A 334 0.60 32.96 -2.23
N ALA A 335 1.39 33.49 -1.29
CA ALA A 335 0.93 34.02 0.00
C ALA A 335 0.30 35.44 -0.05
N ALA A 336 -0.47 35.81 0.99
CA ALA A 336 -0.91 37.19 1.21
C ALA A 336 -0.33 37.83 2.47
N LYS A 337 -0.35 39.17 2.48
CA LYS A 337 0.05 40.00 3.62
C LYS A 337 -1.07 40.07 4.64
N ASN A 338 -0.77 39.73 5.88
CA ASN A 338 -1.60 40.03 7.03
C ASN A 338 -1.63 41.55 7.34
N SER A 339 -2.36 41.94 8.39
CA SER A 339 -2.49 43.33 8.82
C SER A 339 -1.20 44.00 9.31
N SER A 340 -0.16 43.25 9.66
CA SER A 340 1.19 43.77 9.98
C SER A 340 2.13 43.83 8.77
N GLY A 341 1.65 43.46 7.57
CA GLY A 341 2.47 43.39 6.35
C GLY A 341 3.32 42.12 6.24
N THR A 342 3.22 41.21 7.20
CA THR A 342 3.88 39.89 7.22
C THR A 342 3.12 38.93 6.32
N LEU A 343 3.80 38.12 5.50
CA LEU A 343 3.13 37.08 4.73
C LEU A 343 2.76 35.89 5.60
N ILE A 344 1.60 35.29 5.34
CA ILE A 344 1.14 34.02 5.92
C ILE A 344 0.65 33.12 4.77
N GLY A 345 0.90 31.81 4.86
CA GLY A 345 0.47 30.80 3.87
C GLY A 345 1.38 30.72 2.64
N GLY A 346 0.93 30.02 1.60
CA GLY A 346 1.69 29.78 0.38
C GLY A 346 2.76 28.69 0.51
N GLY A 347 2.67 27.85 1.55
CA GLY A 347 3.30 26.54 1.53
C GLY A 347 2.57 25.61 0.57
N THR A 348 3.27 24.59 0.08
CA THR A 348 2.63 23.59 -0.76
C THR A 348 2.09 22.44 0.08
N ALA A 349 2.94 21.75 0.84
CA ALA A 349 2.45 20.80 1.83
C ALA A 349 3.25 20.84 3.14
N ILE A 350 2.54 20.65 4.26
CA ILE A 350 3.04 20.81 5.62
C ILE A 350 2.72 19.56 6.43
N PHE A 351 3.71 19.03 7.14
CA PHE A 351 3.53 17.89 8.05
C PHE A 351 3.87 18.34 9.46
N HIS A 352 2.91 18.28 10.38
CA HIS A 352 3.14 18.73 11.76
C HIS A 352 2.19 18.12 12.80
N PHE A 353 2.18 18.67 14.04
CA PHE A 353 1.47 18.11 15.20
C PHE A 353 1.73 16.61 15.47
N GLY A 354 2.93 16.13 15.16
CA GLY A 354 3.31 14.74 15.38
C GLY A 354 2.83 13.77 14.30
N ALA A 355 2.48 14.25 13.10
CA ALA A 355 2.26 13.41 11.91
C ALA A 355 3.42 12.42 11.70
N GLN A 356 3.13 11.20 11.21
CA GLN A 356 4.18 10.19 11.00
C GLN A 356 3.86 9.19 9.89
N GLY A 357 4.91 8.58 9.33
CA GLY A 357 4.76 7.63 8.22
C GLY A 357 4.23 8.35 6.99
N ILE A 358 4.85 9.45 6.60
CA ILE A 358 4.41 10.24 5.44
C ILE A 358 5.33 9.91 4.27
N ARG A 359 4.78 9.61 3.10
CA ARG A 359 5.55 9.35 1.87
C ARG A 359 5.11 10.31 0.77
N VAL A 360 6.02 11.14 0.29
CA VAL A 360 5.84 11.96 -0.91
C VAL A 360 6.67 11.34 -2.02
N GLU A 361 6.05 11.01 -3.16
CA GLU A 361 6.80 10.46 -4.29
C GLU A 361 6.28 10.84 -5.67
N ASP A 362 7.19 10.84 -6.66
CA ASP A 362 6.92 11.08 -8.08
C ASP A 362 6.15 12.39 -8.38
N SER A 363 6.17 13.33 -7.43
CA SER A 363 5.30 14.51 -7.39
C SER A 363 5.99 15.78 -7.93
N GLU A 364 5.20 16.79 -8.29
CA GLU A 364 5.66 18.05 -8.88
C GLU A 364 5.12 19.26 -8.09
N ILE A 365 6.03 20.05 -7.52
CA ILE A 365 5.73 21.22 -6.68
C ILE A 365 6.36 22.45 -7.32
N TYR A 366 5.53 23.39 -7.78
CA TYR A 366 6.04 24.57 -8.48
C TYR A 366 5.13 25.80 -8.42
N ASP A 367 5.64 26.96 -8.86
CA ASP A 367 4.91 28.24 -8.85
C ASP A 367 4.34 28.58 -7.45
N ALA A 368 5.16 28.42 -6.42
CA ALA A 368 4.76 28.52 -5.02
C ALA A 368 5.72 29.38 -4.19
N CYS A 369 5.35 29.76 -2.96
CA CYS A 369 6.24 30.49 -2.05
C CYS A 369 7.16 29.57 -1.25
N MET A 370 6.78 28.32 -1.01
CA MET A 370 7.60 27.30 -0.36
C MET A 370 7.16 25.92 -0.84
N GLY A 371 8.08 24.96 -0.93
CA GLY A 371 7.75 23.56 -1.21
C GLY A 371 7.16 22.82 0.00
N LEU A 372 7.97 21.99 0.65
CA LEU A 372 7.54 21.16 1.79
C LEU A 372 8.03 21.72 3.14
N GLY A 373 7.17 21.67 4.15
CA GLY A 373 7.48 22.00 5.56
C GLY A 373 7.32 20.80 6.49
N VAL A 374 8.30 20.56 7.38
CA VAL A 374 8.34 19.39 8.28
C VAL A 374 8.58 19.82 9.74
N GLY A 375 7.50 19.82 10.53
CA GLY A 375 7.42 20.35 11.89
C GLY A 375 7.40 21.88 11.92
N ASN A 376 6.41 22.48 12.58
CA ASN A 376 6.19 23.95 12.56
C ASN A 376 5.96 24.56 13.97
N SER A 377 5.92 23.73 15.01
CA SER A 377 5.66 24.14 16.40
C SER A 377 6.61 23.50 17.41
N ALA A 378 6.78 24.15 18.56
CA ALA A 378 7.69 23.71 19.61
C ALA A 378 7.34 22.33 20.22
N SER A 379 6.11 21.85 20.02
CA SER A 379 5.63 20.52 20.46
C SER A 379 5.67 19.45 19.38
N ASP A 380 5.89 19.78 18.11
CA ASP A 380 5.73 18.82 17.01
C ASP A 380 6.93 17.89 16.90
N LEU A 381 6.75 16.58 17.10
CA LEU A 381 7.77 15.59 16.70
C LEU A 381 7.24 14.74 15.56
N VAL A 382 7.47 15.21 14.33
CA VAL A 382 7.16 14.48 13.10
C VAL A 382 8.15 13.32 12.94
N SER A 383 7.72 12.16 12.45
CA SER A 383 8.57 10.96 12.36
C SER A 383 8.32 10.11 11.11
N ASN A 384 9.31 9.35 10.66
CA ASN A 384 9.23 8.45 9.50
C ASN A 384 8.69 9.14 8.23
N ILE A 385 9.45 10.11 7.71
CA ILE A 385 9.07 10.89 6.52
C ILE A 385 9.94 10.49 5.33
N VAL A 386 9.33 10.03 4.24
CA VAL A 386 10.02 9.74 2.98
C VAL A 386 9.62 10.79 1.95
N VAL A 387 10.59 11.40 1.27
CA VAL A 387 10.38 12.26 0.11
C VAL A 387 11.30 11.75 -1.00
N ALA A 388 10.71 11.09 -2.00
CA ALA A 388 11.44 10.46 -3.09
C ALA A 388 11.02 11.05 -4.44
N ARG A 389 11.92 11.08 -5.44
CA ARG A 389 11.57 11.34 -6.85
C ARG A 389 10.69 12.59 -7.09
N THR A 390 10.81 13.59 -6.21
CA THR A 390 9.94 14.78 -6.21
C THR A 390 10.65 15.96 -6.86
N ARG A 391 9.94 16.68 -7.72
CA ARG A 391 10.42 17.84 -8.47
C ARG A 391 9.94 19.12 -7.81
N PHE A 392 10.88 19.97 -7.41
CA PHE A 392 10.61 21.31 -6.87
C PHE A 392 11.19 22.34 -7.84
N HIS A 393 10.37 23.26 -8.37
CA HIS A 393 10.88 24.34 -9.21
C HIS A 393 10.10 25.64 -9.12
N HIS A 394 10.75 26.76 -9.45
CA HIS A 394 10.12 28.09 -9.47
C HIS A 394 9.48 28.45 -8.11
N LEU A 395 10.27 28.39 -7.04
CA LEU A 395 9.82 28.71 -5.67
C LEU A 395 10.27 30.12 -5.31
N TYR A 396 9.34 31.07 -5.20
CA TYR A 396 9.66 32.49 -5.26
C TYR A 396 9.98 33.13 -3.90
N MET A 397 10.88 34.12 -3.89
CA MET A 397 11.16 34.99 -2.75
C MET A 397 11.12 36.46 -3.19
N GLY A 398 10.33 37.29 -2.49
CA GLY A 398 10.23 38.73 -2.73
C GLY A 398 9.47 39.15 -4.00
N GLU A 399 9.00 38.19 -4.80
CA GLU A 399 8.28 38.41 -6.06
C GLU A 399 7.05 37.49 -6.19
N LYS A 400 6.24 37.70 -7.24
CA LYS A 400 5.06 36.86 -7.56
C LYS A 400 4.01 36.72 -6.44
N GLY A 401 3.97 37.66 -5.48
CA GLY A 401 3.11 37.60 -4.29
C GLY A 401 3.83 37.03 -3.06
N CYS A 402 4.89 36.26 -3.29
CA CYS A 402 5.82 35.81 -2.25
C CYS A 402 6.69 36.97 -1.74
N GLY A 403 7.29 36.77 -0.57
CA GLY A 403 8.00 37.80 0.18
C GLY A 403 9.32 37.28 0.72
N THR A 404 9.83 37.91 1.76
CA THR A 404 11.19 37.71 2.26
C THR A 404 11.23 37.04 3.65
N GLY A 405 10.09 36.48 4.10
CA GLY A 405 9.94 35.75 5.35
C GLY A 405 10.82 34.49 5.40
N GLY A 406 11.09 33.97 6.60
CA GLY A 406 12.13 32.96 6.86
C GLY A 406 12.11 31.72 5.95
N THR A 407 10.91 31.23 5.64
CA THR A 407 10.65 30.01 4.85
C THR A 407 10.50 30.26 3.35
N THR A 408 10.29 31.50 2.92
CA THR A 408 9.92 31.82 1.54
C THR A 408 11.09 31.65 0.57
N GLY A 409 10.85 31.02 -0.58
CA GLY A 409 11.87 30.62 -1.55
C GLY A 409 12.62 29.33 -1.20
N THR A 410 12.07 28.50 -0.29
CA THR A 410 12.69 27.24 0.16
C THR A 410 12.05 26.03 -0.51
N GLY A 411 12.86 25.08 -0.99
CA GLY A 411 12.41 23.76 -1.46
C GLY A 411 11.87 22.89 -0.33
N LEU A 412 12.73 22.60 0.65
CA LEU A 412 12.42 21.76 1.80
C LEU A 412 12.84 22.46 3.10
N TYR A 413 11.89 22.63 4.03
CA TYR A 413 12.07 23.32 5.31
C TYR A 413 11.76 22.37 6.48
N VAL A 414 12.79 21.92 7.19
CA VAL A 414 12.70 20.95 8.29
C VAL A 414 13.04 21.64 9.62
N GLN A 415 12.23 21.43 10.66
CA GLN A 415 12.47 21.99 12.00
C GLN A 415 12.53 20.92 13.10
N LYS A 416 11.65 19.93 13.06
CA LYS A 416 11.62 18.79 14.00
C LYS A 416 11.27 17.52 13.26
N LEU A 417 12.17 16.54 13.35
CA LEU A 417 12.06 15.27 12.65
C LEU A 417 12.78 14.17 13.44
N ASN A 418 12.21 12.97 13.42
CA ASN A 418 12.84 11.75 13.89
C ASN A 418 12.63 10.63 12.86
N GLY A 419 13.65 10.35 12.06
CA GLY A 419 13.56 9.43 10.93
C GLY A 419 12.98 10.13 9.69
N GLY A 420 13.81 10.41 8.69
CA GLY A 420 13.28 10.71 7.36
C GLY A 420 14.30 10.68 6.23
N ASP A 421 13.89 10.09 5.12
CA ASP A 421 14.67 9.80 3.92
C ASP A 421 14.26 10.74 2.78
N PHE A 422 15.20 11.52 2.27
CA PHE A 422 14.97 12.53 1.25
C PHE A 422 15.90 12.25 0.08
N PHE A 423 15.43 11.47 -0.90
CA PHE A 423 16.31 10.96 -1.96
C PHE A 423 15.77 11.04 -3.37
N HIS A 424 16.68 11.08 -4.35
CA HIS A 424 16.32 11.22 -5.77
C HIS A 424 15.39 12.43 -6.01
N ASN A 425 15.53 13.54 -5.29
CA ASN A 425 14.72 14.75 -5.53
C ASN A 425 15.47 15.75 -6.39
N THR A 426 14.76 16.50 -7.23
CA THR A 426 15.35 17.64 -7.95
C THR A 426 14.76 18.93 -7.42
N ILE A 427 15.60 19.74 -6.77
CA ILE A 427 15.26 21.11 -6.36
C ILE A 427 15.96 22.09 -7.29
N SER A 428 15.21 22.70 -8.19
CA SER A 428 15.67 23.73 -9.13
C SER A 428 15.05 25.09 -8.82
N GLN A 429 15.71 26.20 -9.15
CA GLN A 429 15.12 27.56 -9.10
C GLN A 429 14.36 27.90 -7.80
N ALA A 430 14.89 27.49 -6.65
CA ALA A 430 14.42 28.00 -5.37
C ALA A 430 15.04 29.39 -5.12
N GLY A 431 14.20 30.37 -4.84
CA GLY A 431 14.56 31.78 -4.69
C GLY A 431 15.44 32.09 -3.47
N ARG A 432 15.61 31.12 -2.56
CA ARG A 432 16.38 31.31 -1.32
C ARG A 432 17.16 30.08 -0.88
N GLN A 433 16.55 28.90 -0.73
CA GLN A 433 17.27 27.69 -0.31
C GLN A 433 16.76 26.41 -0.98
N GLY A 434 17.67 25.45 -1.15
CA GLY A 434 17.31 24.05 -1.44
C GLY A 434 16.70 23.40 -0.20
N LEU A 435 17.57 23.03 0.75
CA LEU A 435 17.22 22.48 2.06
C LEU A 435 17.55 23.47 3.19
N VAL A 436 16.64 23.58 4.16
CA VAL A 436 16.86 24.25 5.45
C VAL A 436 16.52 23.29 6.59
N ILE A 437 17.41 23.18 7.58
CA ILE A 437 17.20 22.46 8.84
C ILE A 437 17.38 23.48 9.99
N ALA A 438 16.31 23.94 10.64
CA ALA A 438 16.40 25.13 11.49
C ALA A 438 15.35 25.32 12.60
N GLY A 439 15.83 25.74 13.78
CA GLY A 439 15.02 26.32 14.85
C GLY A 439 15.82 26.47 16.16
N ALA A 440 15.45 27.43 17.02
CA ALA A 440 16.10 27.64 18.34
C ALA A 440 15.58 26.68 19.44
N GLY A 441 16.33 25.61 19.78
CA GLY A 441 15.94 24.59 20.78
C GLY A 441 15.13 23.39 20.26
N TRP A 442 15.50 22.82 19.11
CA TRP A 442 14.71 21.79 18.38
C TRP A 442 15.53 20.49 18.30
N THR A 443 15.05 19.48 17.58
CA THR A 443 15.83 18.24 17.37
C THR A 443 15.44 17.65 16.03
N VAL A 444 16.40 17.56 15.12
CA VAL A 444 16.31 16.80 13.88
C VAL A 444 17.28 15.63 14.00
N ARG A 445 16.75 14.40 13.88
CA ARG A 445 17.54 13.19 14.08
C ARG A 445 17.21 12.06 13.13
N ASN A 446 18.23 11.29 12.76
CA ASN A 446 18.13 10.20 11.78
C ASN A 446 17.51 10.72 10.47
N MET A 447 18.14 11.73 9.87
CA MET A 447 17.68 12.38 8.64
C MET A 447 18.70 12.19 7.53
N ASP A 448 18.22 11.73 6.40
CA ASP A 448 19.02 11.20 5.32
C ASP A 448 18.69 11.94 4.02
N PHE A 449 19.70 12.47 3.33
CA PHE A 449 19.52 13.32 2.15
C PHE A 449 20.52 12.94 1.05
N TRP A 450 20.21 11.95 0.19
CA TRP A 450 21.14 11.43 -0.82
C TRP A 450 20.57 11.36 -2.24
N ASN A 451 21.44 11.23 -3.25
CA ASN A 451 21.06 11.14 -4.67
C ASN A 451 20.20 12.31 -5.18
N ASN A 452 20.12 13.45 -4.47
CA ASN A 452 19.34 14.60 -4.92
C ASN A 452 20.15 15.50 -5.87
N VAL A 453 19.45 16.28 -6.70
CA VAL A 453 20.03 17.40 -7.47
C VAL A 453 19.50 18.71 -6.91
N VAL A 454 20.39 19.61 -6.49
CA VAL A 454 20.02 20.95 -6.01
C VAL A 454 20.70 22.00 -6.91
N SER A 455 19.92 22.59 -7.82
CA SER A 455 20.38 23.53 -8.86
C SER A 455 19.73 24.91 -8.68
N LEU A 456 20.48 25.86 -8.15
CA LEU A 456 19.95 27.17 -7.77
C LEU A 456 20.57 28.31 -8.60
N SER A 457 19.83 29.41 -8.73
CA SER A 457 20.26 30.55 -9.55
C SER A 457 20.00 31.92 -8.92
N ALA A 458 19.25 31.97 -7.82
CA ALA A 458 18.92 33.22 -7.16
C ALA A 458 20.14 33.78 -6.38
N PRO A 459 20.48 35.07 -6.52
CA PRO A 459 21.62 35.67 -5.84
C PRO A 459 21.59 35.48 -4.31
N GLY A 460 22.66 34.90 -3.76
CA GLY A 460 22.76 34.61 -2.33
C GLY A 460 21.96 33.39 -1.86
N SER A 461 21.38 32.61 -2.78
CA SER A 461 20.73 31.34 -2.45
C SER A 461 21.73 30.29 -1.97
N ARG A 462 21.23 29.29 -1.24
CA ARG A 462 22.05 28.29 -0.54
C ARG A 462 21.51 26.90 -0.81
N TRP A 463 22.37 25.95 -1.16
CA TRP A 463 21.93 24.57 -1.39
C TRP A 463 21.39 23.93 -0.11
N LEU A 464 22.10 24.13 0.99
CA LEU A 464 21.82 23.50 2.28
C LEU A 464 22.23 24.46 3.41
N VAL A 465 21.32 24.61 4.38
CA VAL A 465 21.44 25.49 5.55
C VAL A 465 21.04 24.72 6.78
N THR A 466 21.93 24.59 7.77
CA THR A 466 21.60 23.90 9.04
C THR A 466 21.93 24.73 10.26
N ASP A 467 21.11 24.64 11.30
CA ASP A 467 21.56 24.87 12.66
C ASP A 467 22.24 23.59 13.20
N GLY A 468 23.54 23.68 13.51
CA GLY A 468 24.36 22.53 13.89
C GLY A 468 24.23 22.12 15.35
N GLU A 469 23.60 22.93 16.21
CA GLU A 469 23.43 22.61 17.65
C GLU A 469 22.34 21.53 17.88
N PHE A 470 21.43 21.35 16.92
CA PHE A 470 20.19 20.59 17.08
C PHE A 470 20.05 19.40 16.12
N LEU A 471 21.17 18.97 15.52
CA LEU A 471 21.24 17.96 14.48
C LEU A 471 22.05 16.75 14.95
N THR A 472 21.48 15.55 14.89
CA THR A 472 22.15 14.30 15.30
C THR A 472 21.85 13.17 14.32
N ASP A 473 22.86 12.48 13.81
CA ASP A 473 22.70 11.46 12.77
C ASP A 473 22.02 12.06 11.52
N PHE A 474 22.76 12.94 10.84
CA PHE A 474 22.36 13.55 9.56
C PHE A 474 23.33 13.15 8.45
N GLU A 475 22.82 12.48 7.42
CA GLU A 475 23.58 12.07 6.24
C GLU A 475 23.22 12.92 5.02
N SER A 476 24.22 13.40 4.27
CA SER A 476 24.00 14.22 3.06
C SER A 476 25.01 14.00 1.93
N ASP A 477 25.57 12.79 1.83
CA ASP A 477 26.48 12.44 0.73
C ASP A 477 25.74 11.82 -0.48
N GLY A 478 26.38 11.79 -1.65
CA GLY A 478 25.78 11.30 -2.90
C GLY A 478 24.90 12.27 -3.68
N ASN A 479 24.87 13.57 -3.37
CA ASN A 479 24.07 14.57 -4.08
C ASN A 479 24.82 15.21 -5.28
N LEU A 480 24.12 16.00 -6.08
CA LEU A 480 24.71 16.94 -7.04
C LEU A 480 24.27 18.37 -6.70
N PHE A 481 25.23 19.27 -6.59
CA PHE A 481 25.02 20.67 -6.25
C PHE A 481 25.46 21.58 -7.40
N SER A 482 24.61 22.52 -7.81
CA SER A 482 24.81 23.40 -8.96
C SER A 482 24.36 24.83 -8.63
N HIS A 483 25.16 25.84 -8.95
CA HIS A 483 24.76 27.24 -8.85
C HIS A 483 25.24 28.07 -10.05
N THR A 484 24.38 28.95 -10.58
CA THR A 484 24.63 29.62 -11.87
C THR A 484 25.68 30.74 -11.84
N ASP A 485 26.11 31.20 -10.66
CA ASP A 485 27.25 32.13 -10.54
C ASP A 485 28.62 31.43 -10.59
N GLY A 486 28.65 30.09 -10.64
CA GLY A 486 29.86 29.28 -10.69
C GLY A 486 30.64 29.15 -9.37
N SER A 487 30.10 29.65 -8.26
CA SER A 487 30.69 29.50 -6.93
C SER A 487 30.52 28.07 -6.41
N SER A 488 31.57 27.54 -5.76
CA SER A 488 31.51 26.25 -5.05
C SER A 488 30.98 26.38 -3.62
N ALA A 489 30.77 27.60 -3.12
CA ALA A 489 30.51 27.89 -1.71
C ALA A 489 29.08 28.37 -1.45
N HIS A 490 28.15 27.41 -1.24
CA HIS A 490 26.73 27.68 -0.93
C HIS A 490 26.19 26.88 0.27
N PHE A 491 27.07 26.25 1.05
CA PHE A 491 26.72 25.60 2.32
C PHE A 491 26.91 26.56 3.50
N THR A 492 26.15 26.42 4.58
CA THR A 492 26.36 27.20 5.81
C THR A 492 25.85 26.48 7.07
N CYS A 493 26.51 26.77 8.18
CA CYS A 493 26.15 26.37 9.53
C CYS A 493 25.64 27.59 10.31
N ASP A 494 24.67 27.39 11.20
CA ASP A 494 24.29 28.34 12.27
C ASP A 494 23.78 29.71 11.74
N PHE A 495 23.40 29.80 10.45
CA PHE A 495 22.94 31.02 9.74
C PHE A 495 23.90 32.24 9.73
N GLN A 496 24.92 32.24 10.59
CA GLN A 496 25.84 33.33 10.94
C GLN A 496 27.27 33.04 10.47
N GLN A 497 27.63 31.78 10.21
CA GLN A 497 28.95 31.43 9.67
C GLN A 497 29.03 31.70 8.16
N GLY A 498 30.20 32.13 7.71
CA GLY A 498 30.49 32.36 6.29
C GLY A 498 30.25 31.12 5.42
N LEU A 499 29.99 31.36 4.13
CA LEU A 499 29.71 30.30 3.15
C LEU A 499 30.88 29.31 3.07
N LYS A 500 30.54 28.03 3.02
CA LYS A 500 31.47 26.90 2.92
C LYS A 500 31.31 26.24 1.55
N ASP A 501 32.39 25.74 0.99
CA ASP A 501 32.35 24.76 -0.11
C ASP A 501 32.08 23.35 0.43
N LEU A 502 31.98 22.35 -0.45
CA LEU A 502 31.69 20.97 -0.05
C LEU A 502 32.75 20.39 0.90
N THR A 503 34.01 20.78 0.74
CA THR A 503 35.13 20.37 1.63
C THR A 503 35.02 21.01 3.01
N GLY A 504 34.74 22.31 3.07
CA GLY A 504 34.49 23.06 4.30
C GLY A 504 33.22 22.64 5.02
N TRP A 505 32.20 22.17 4.28
CA TRP A 505 30.99 21.56 4.81
C TRP A 505 31.26 20.21 5.48
N ARG A 506 31.86 19.26 4.75
CA ARG A 506 32.22 17.91 5.25
C ARG A 506 33.17 17.94 6.46
N SER A 507 33.98 18.98 6.60
CA SER A 507 34.90 19.18 7.74
C SER A 507 34.30 19.98 8.90
N SER A 508 33.02 20.37 8.82
CA SER A 508 32.33 21.11 9.87
C SER A 508 31.56 20.20 10.83
N ALA A 509 31.26 20.71 12.03
CA ALA A 509 30.46 19.99 13.02
C ALA A 509 28.99 19.74 12.58
N CYS A 510 28.54 20.34 11.48
CA CYS A 510 27.17 20.19 10.97
C CYS A 510 26.98 18.94 10.10
N ALA A 511 28.06 18.22 9.78
CA ALA A 511 28.06 17.00 8.98
C ALA A 511 28.22 15.73 9.85
N THR A 512 27.65 15.73 11.06
CA THR A 512 27.90 14.69 12.06
C THR A 512 26.86 13.58 12.11
N GLY A 513 27.36 12.35 11.89
CA GLY A 513 26.78 11.12 12.42
C GLY A 513 26.16 10.20 11.36
N GLY A 514 26.68 8.99 11.25
CA GLY A 514 25.75 7.87 11.23
C GLY A 514 25.94 6.77 10.20
N LEU A 515 26.31 7.01 8.94
CA LEU A 515 26.69 5.92 8.04
C LEU A 515 28.04 6.24 7.39
N ILE A 516 28.92 5.24 7.35
CA ILE A 516 30.15 5.34 6.56
C ILE A 516 29.86 4.70 5.21
N LEU A 517 29.12 5.41 4.37
CA LEU A 517 29.34 5.29 2.93
C LEU A 517 30.83 5.61 2.70
N ARG A 518 31.61 4.58 2.37
CA ARG A 518 33.08 4.68 2.27
C ARG A 518 33.56 5.51 1.07
N ASP A 519 32.62 6.05 0.29
CA ASP A 519 32.88 6.78 -0.95
C ASP A 519 32.15 8.15 -0.93
N PRO A 520 32.87 9.28 -0.85
CA PRO A 520 32.30 10.62 -0.77
C PRO A 520 31.79 11.13 -2.14
N SER A 521 30.64 10.62 -2.57
CA SER A 521 30.10 10.76 -3.93
C SER A 521 29.29 12.04 -4.24
N SER A 522 29.10 12.95 -3.29
CA SER A 522 28.57 14.31 -3.55
C SER A 522 29.51 15.14 -4.41
N THR A 523 28.96 15.86 -5.38
CA THR A 523 29.73 16.70 -6.32
C THR A 523 29.15 18.11 -6.46
N VAL A 524 30.01 19.08 -6.80
CA VAL A 524 29.61 20.44 -7.20
C VAL A 524 29.94 20.60 -8.68
N ALA A 525 28.92 20.62 -9.54
CA ALA A 525 29.06 20.72 -10.98
C ALA A 525 27.72 21.13 -11.64
N PRO A 526 27.72 21.67 -12.88
CA PRO A 526 26.49 22.04 -13.56
C PRO A 526 25.53 20.86 -13.72
N ALA A 527 24.27 21.03 -13.31
CA ALA A 527 23.24 19.98 -13.40
C ALA A 527 22.84 19.61 -14.85
N ALA A 528 23.07 20.52 -15.81
CA ALA A 528 22.85 20.31 -17.24
C ALA A 528 21.49 19.68 -17.60
N PHE A 529 20.39 20.36 -17.26
CA PHE A 529 19.04 19.97 -17.68
C PHE A 529 18.74 20.34 -19.14
N THR A 530 17.75 19.70 -19.75
CA THR A 530 17.30 19.99 -21.13
C THR A 530 16.78 21.43 -21.27
N LEU A 531 15.85 21.87 -20.41
CA LEU A 531 15.36 23.24 -20.40
C LEU A 531 14.85 23.66 -19.01
N GLU A 532 15.79 23.86 -18.08
CA GLU A 532 15.51 24.23 -16.68
C GLU A 532 14.54 25.42 -16.56
N THR A 533 14.70 26.45 -17.41
CA THR A 533 13.91 27.69 -17.41
C THR A 533 12.42 27.52 -17.72
N SER A 534 11.99 26.36 -18.23
CA SER A 534 10.57 26.02 -18.42
C SER A 534 10.07 24.93 -17.47
N GLY A 535 10.89 24.49 -16.51
CA GLY A 535 10.58 23.35 -15.63
C GLY A 535 10.85 21.98 -16.26
N ASP A 536 11.48 21.91 -17.43
CA ASP A 536 11.98 20.63 -17.98
C ASP A 536 13.31 20.28 -17.30
N LEU A 537 13.18 19.53 -16.20
CA LEU A 537 14.28 19.05 -15.37
C LEU A 537 14.84 17.70 -15.83
N SER A 538 14.57 17.27 -17.07
CA SER A 538 15.22 16.08 -17.64
C SER A 538 16.73 16.33 -17.81
N LEU A 539 17.56 15.34 -17.45
CA LEU A 539 19.02 15.47 -17.51
C LEU A 539 19.52 15.35 -18.96
N GLN A 540 20.49 16.18 -19.36
CA GLN A 540 21.27 15.98 -20.58
C GLN A 540 22.29 14.84 -20.40
N ALA A 541 22.72 14.21 -21.49
CA ALA A 541 23.71 13.12 -21.46
C ALA A 541 25.08 13.53 -20.89
N SER A 542 25.38 14.83 -20.87
CA SER A 542 26.60 15.41 -20.29
C SER A 542 26.46 15.77 -18.81
N SER A 543 25.30 15.51 -18.19
CA SER A 543 25.10 15.81 -16.77
C SER A 543 25.87 14.83 -15.89
N PRO A 544 26.61 15.30 -14.87
CA PRO A 544 27.26 14.44 -13.89
C PRO A 544 26.26 13.78 -12.91
N ALA A 545 24.97 14.07 -13.02
CA ALA A 545 23.91 13.31 -12.34
C ALA A 545 23.60 11.97 -13.02
N VAL A 546 23.92 11.83 -14.32
CA VAL A 546 23.61 10.60 -15.07
C VAL A 546 24.51 9.46 -14.61
N ASP A 547 23.96 8.26 -14.43
CA ASP A 547 24.70 7.04 -14.08
C ASP A 547 25.54 7.16 -12.79
N SER A 548 25.16 8.03 -11.84
CA SER A 548 26.04 8.41 -10.71
C SER A 548 25.38 8.39 -9.32
N ALA A 549 24.11 8.03 -9.21
CA ALA A 549 23.47 7.84 -7.91
C ALA A 549 23.85 6.49 -7.28
N MET A 550 23.69 6.43 -5.97
CA MET A 550 23.93 5.21 -5.20
C MET A 550 22.77 4.23 -5.43
N ASN A 551 23.11 3.00 -5.84
CA ASN A 551 22.15 1.94 -6.10
C ASN A 551 21.75 1.20 -4.80
N ASN A 552 21.20 1.95 -3.84
CA ASN A 552 20.72 1.46 -2.54
C ASN A 552 19.19 1.58 -2.39
N THR A 553 18.48 1.98 -3.44
CA THR A 553 17.04 2.32 -3.42
C THR A 553 16.14 1.34 -4.16
N GLY A 554 16.70 0.33 -4.85
CA GLY A 554 15.93 -0.63 -5.65
C GLY A 554 15.20 -0.04 -6.87
N ALA A 555 15.37 1.26 -7.16
CA ALA A 555 14.69 1.93 -8.26
C ALA A 555 15.05 1.32 -9.62
N THR A 556 14.08 1.17 -10.52
CA THR A 556 14.36 0.79 -11.92
C THR A 556 15.08 1.95 -12.63
N TYR A 557 16.27 1.68 -13.16
CA TYR A 557 17.11 2.67 -13.84
C TYR A 557 17.54 2.24 -15.24
N CYS A 558 18.13 3.18 -15.98
CA CYS A 558 18.71 3.00 -17.29
C CYS A 558 20.24 3.13 -17.23
N GLY A 559 20.96 2.45 -18.12
CA GLY A 559 22.43 2.49 -18.11
C GLY A 559 23.05 1.53 -17.08
N THR A 560 23.90 2.06 -16.21
CA THR A 560 24.82 1.35 -15.32
C THR A 560 24.56 1.62 -13.84
N ALA A 561 24.00 2.76 -13.47
CA ALA A 561 23.48 3.08 -12.15
C ALA A 561 22.30 4.06 -12.27
N PRO A 562 21.47 4.27 -11.22
CA PRO A 562 20.43 5.29 -11.27
C PRO A 562 21.00 6.69 -11.47
N ASP A 563 20.18 7.59 -12.01
CA ASP A 563 20.49 9.00 -12.07
C ASP A 563 20.26 9.67 -10.70
N LYS A 564 21.01 10.75 -10.44
CA LYS A 564 20.70 11.65 -9.32
C LYS A 564 19.55 12.58 -9.71
N GLY A 565 18.65 12.81 -8.76
CA GLY A 565 17.47 13.65 -8.93
C GLY A 565 16.22 12.86 -9.31
N ALA A 566 15.15 13.59 -9.61
CA ALA A 566 13.80 13.05 -9.69
C ALA A 566 13.41 12.43 -11.04
N LEU A 567 14.26 12.52 -12.06
CA LEU A 567 13.97 12.01 -13.39
C LEU A 567 15.14 11.19 -13.92
N GLU A 568 14.87 9.92 -14.17
CA GLU A 568 15.78 8.97 -14.80
C GLU A 568 15.91 9.22 -16.31
N ARG A 569 17.13 9.26 -16.84
CA ARG A 569 17.42 9.53 -18.25
C ARG A 569 17.55 8.23 -19.06
N CYS A 570 16.45 7.82 -19.69
CA CYS A 570 16.44 6.64 -20.57
C CYS A 570 16.53 6.97 -22.07
N ALA A 571 17.13 6.06 -22.85
CA ALA A 571 17.25 6.18 -24.32
C ALA A 571 15.95 5.81 -25.08
N SER A 572 15.07 5.04 -24.44
CA SER A 572 13.66 4.84 -24.77
C SER A 572 12.82 5.33 -23.60
N THR A 573 11.51 5.53 -23.77
CA THR A 573 10.63 5.69 -22.60
C THR A 573 10.86 4.52 -21.65
N PRO A 574 11.20 4.76 -20.36
CA PRO A 574 11.26 3.66 -19.41
C PRO A 574 9.87 3.02 -19.32
N PRO A 575 9.77 1.74 -18.94
CA PRO A 575 8.51 1.26 -18.38
C PRO A 575 8.12 2.19 -17.22
N PRO A 576 6.82 2.40 -16.94
CA PRO A 576 6.42 3.07 -15.70
C PRO A 576 7.13 2.39 -14.52
N PRO A 577 7.48 3.14 -13.45
CA PRO A 577 8.18 2.57 -12.30
C PRO A 577 7.45 1.31 -11.86
N GLN A 578 8.21 0.27 -11.49
CA GLN A 578 7.62 -0.98 -11.02
C GLN A 578 6.83 -0.68 -9.74
N GLU A 579 5.50 -0.57 -9.88
CA GLU A 579 4.60 -0.45 -8.73
C GLU A 579 4.48 -1.82 -8.05
N GLY A 580 4.82 -1.86 -6.76
CA GLY A 580 4.96 -3.09 -5.99
C GLY A 580 6.38 -3.66 -6.06
N GLY A 581 6.64 -4.74 -5.33
CA GLY A 581 7.96 -5.38 -5.24
C GLY A 581 8.83 -4.88 -4.08
N GLU A 582 8.58 -3.66 -3.57
CA GLU A 582 9.30 -3.18 -2.39
C GLU A 582 9.17 -4.13 -1.19
N LEU A 583 10.30 -4.59 -0.63
CA LEU A 583 10.32 -5.39 0.60
C LEU A 583 9.89 -4.52 1.80
N LEU A 584 8.67 -4.73 2.27
CA LEU A 584 8.04 -3.92 3.31
C LEU A 584 8.54 -4.28 4.72
N TRP A 585 8.90 -5.54 4.92
CA TRP A 585 9.64 -6.08 6.06
C TRP A 585 10.01 -7.54 5.82
N GLN A 586 11.00 -8.03 6.57
CA GLN A 586 11.34 -9.44 6.64
C GLN A 586 11.69 -9.88 8.06
N GLN A 587 11.66 -11.18 8.29
CA GLN A 587 12.10 -11.86 9.50
C GLN A 587 12.90 -13.12 9.10
N GLN A 588 14.06 -13.34 9.72
CA GLN A 588 14.87 -14.57 9.65
C GLN A 588 14.90 -15.15 11.05
N MET A 589 14.56 -16.44 11.18
CA MET A 589 14.17 -17.03 12.44
C MET A 589 14.55 -18.51 12.48
N GLY A 590 15.50 -18.86 13.33
CA GLY A 590 15.83 -20.25 13.62
C GLY A 590 16.59 -20.36 14.94
N THR A 591 17.32 -21.47 15.06
CA THR A 591 18.12 -21.87 16.20
C THR A 591 19.51 -22.31 15.72
N ALA A 592 20.28 -22.98 16.57
CA ALA A 592 21.52 -23.64 16.12
C ALA A 592 21.27 -24.91 15.26
N SER A 593 20.01 -25.24 14.97
CA SER A 593 19.55 -26.40 14.19
C SER A 593 18.72 -25.96 12.98
N ASP A 594 18.20 -26.90 12.18
CA ASP A 594 17.47 -26.58 10.95
C ASP A 594 15.98 -26.30 11.19
N GLU A 595 15.56 -25.08 10.86
CA GLU A 595 14.19 -24.60 10.73
C GLU A 595 13.86 -24.26 9.27
N TYR A 596 12.63 -24.52 8.83
CA TYR A 596 12.25 -24.27 7.43
C TYR A 596 10.76 -24.00 7.26
N GLY A 597 10.40 -22.97 6.49
CA GLY A 597 9.02 -22.66 6.14
C GLY A 597 8.58 -23.33 4.84
N TYR A 598 7.41 -23.96 4.84
CA TYR A 598 6.81 -24.58 3.66
C TYR A 598 5.63 -23.81 3.11
N ALA A 599 4.71 -23.37 3.98
CA ALA A 599 3.48 -22.71 3.56
C ALA A 599 3.11 -21.52 4.44
N VAL A 600 2.36 -20.60 3.85
CA VAL A 600 1.94 -19.35 4.46
C VAL A 600 0.49 -19.08 4.05
N THR A 601 -0.31 -18.52 4.94
CA THR A 601 -1.69 -18.12 4.62
C THR A 601 -2.05 -16.82 5.35
N ALA A 602 -2.77 -15.92 4.70
CA ALA A 602 -3.25 -14.71 5.33
C ALA A 602 -4.27 -15.06 6.43
N ASP A 603 -4.15 -14.44 7.61
CA ASP A 603 -5.19 -14.58 8.64
C ASP A 603 -6.36 -13.67 8.28
N PRO A 604 -7.60 -14.17 8.08
CA PRO A 604 -8.77 -13.31 7.86
C PRO A 604 -8.94 -12.23 8.93
N ASN A 605 -8.56 -12.50 10.18
CA ASN A 605 -8.66 -11.58 11.31
C ASN A 605 -7.55 -10.52 11.37
N GLY A 606 -6.45 -10.67 10.62
CA GLY A 606 -5.34 -9.72 10.59
C GLY A 606 -3.97 -10.38 10.76
N GLY A 607 -3.03 -10.11 9.85
CA GLY A 607 -1.71 -10.74 9.85
C GLY A 607 -1.66 -12.02 9.02
N VAL A 608 -0.78 -12.95 9.42
CA VAL A 608 -0.37 -14.10 8.61
C VAL A 608 0.00 -15.31 9.48
N TYR A 609 -0.30 -16.52 8.99
CA TYR A 609 0.17 -17.79 9.58
C TYR A 609 1.24 -18.43 8.68
N VAL A 610 2.21 -19.08 9.32
CA VAL A 610 3.31 -19.82 8.68
C VAL A 610 3.35 -21.24 9.21
N ALA A 611 3.51 -22.22 8.33
CA ALA A 611 3.74 -23.63 8.67
C ALA A 611 5.07 -24.15 8.09
N GLY A 612 5.68 -25.11 8.78
CA GLY A 612 6.98 -25.66 8.43
C GLY A 612 7.44 -26.77 9.38
N TYR A 613 8.76 -26.86 9.61
CA TYR A 613 9.34 -27.67 10.68
C TYR A 613 10.47 -26.96 11.44
N SER A 614 10.85 -27.54 12.57
CA SER A 614 12.02 -27.19 13.37
C SER A 614 12.73 -28.46 13.86
N THR A 615 14.06 -28.44 13.87
CA THR A 615 14.90 -29.48 14.49
C THR A 615 15.39 -29.03 15.87
N GLY A 616 15.29 -27.72 16.17
CA GLY A 616 15.60 -27.12 17.46
C GLY A 616 14.38 -26.94 18.39
N ALA A 617 14.64 -26.36 19.55
CA ALA A 617 13.60 -25.92 20.48
C ALA A 617 13.17 -24.48 20.11
N PHE A 618 12.33 -24.33 19.09
CA PHE A 618 12.12 -23.04 18.40
C PHE A 618 11.03 -22.19 19.04
N ASP A 619 9.88 -22.78 19.36
CA ASP A 619 8.84 -22.16 20.18
C ASP A 619 8.52 -22.98 21.46
N TYR A 620 8.86 -24.28 21.46
CA TYR A 620 8.77 -25.23 22.58
C TYR A 620 9.95 -26.20 22.53
N ASP A 621 10.08 -27.10 23.50
CA ASP A 621 11.08 -28.17 23.48
C ASP A 621 10.87 -29.11 22.28
N ASN A 622 11.95 -29.45 21.55
CA ASN A 622 11.88 -30.44 20.47
C ASN A 622 11.61 -31.84 21.05
N GLN A 623 10.65 -32.58 20.49
CA GLN A 623 10.25 -33.90 21.00
C GLN A 623 11.04 -35.06 20.38
N GLY A 624 11.74 -34.81 19.27
CA GLY A 624 12.53 -35.76 18.51
C GLY A 624 12.64 -35.30 17.05
N GLY A 625 13.57 -35.89 16.29
CA GLY A 625 13.76 -35.62 14.86
C GLY A 625 13.50 -34.16 14.46
N ARG A 626 12.45 -33.96 13.66
CA ARG A 626 11.86 -32.66 13.32
C ARG A 626 10.45 -32.58 13.91
N ASP A 627 10.11 -31.47 14.55
CA ASP A 627 8.73 -31.16 14.92
C ASP A 627 8.08 -30.23 13.89
N ALA A 628 6.80 -30.44 13.57
CA ALA A 628 6.04 -29.53 12.72
C ALA A 628 5.74 -28.21 13.45
N VAL A 629 5.96 -27.06 12.80
CA VAL A 629 5.72 -25.74 13.39
C VAL A 629 4.57 -24.98 12.75
N LEU A 630 3.87 -24.19 13.56
CA LEU A 630 2.83 -23.25 13.15
C LEU A 630 2.99 -21.94 13.92
N ARG A 631 3.18 -20.83 13.21
CA ARG A 631 3.44 -19.50 13.79
C ARG A 631 2.47 -18.47 13.25
N ARG A 632 2.13 -17.47 14.07
CA ARG A 632 1.25 -16.34 13.74
C ARG A 632 2.02 -15.02 13.90
N TYR A 633 1.88 -14.14 12.93
CA TYR A 633 2.45 -12.79 12.95
C TYR A 633 1.36 -11.75 12.70
N THR A 634 1.52 -10.57 13.27
CA THR A 634 0.74 -9.39 12.93
C THR A 634 1.07 -8.90 11.52
N ALA A 635 0.24 -8.02 10.95
CA ALA A 635 0.53 -7.40 9.66
C ALA A 635 1.81 -6.54 9.66
N SER A 636 2.30 -6.11 10.83
CA SER A 636 3.56 -5.39 11.01
C SER A 636 4.80 -6.29 11.00
N GLY A 637 4.65 -7.62 11.09
CA GLY A 637 5.75 -8.58 11.19
C GLY A 637 6.12 -8.99 12.61
N THR A 638 5.37 -8.54 13.61
CA THR A 638 5.58 -8.93 15.01
C THR A 638 5.01 -10.34 15.24
N ARG A 639 5.81 -11.27 15.77
CA ARG A 639 5.33 -12.58 16.21
C ARG A 639 4.29 -12.41 17.32
N ASP A 640 3.13 -13.02 17.14
CA ASP A 640 2.07 -13.12 18.15
C ASP A 640 2.27 -14.39 18.98
N TRP A 641 2.07 -15.55 18.36
CA TRP A 641 2.31 -16.86 18.97
C TRP A 641 2.90 -17.87 17.99
N GLY A 642 3.57 -18.89 18.54
CA GLY A 642 4.06 -20.05 17.79
C GLY A 642 3.64 -21.35 18.47
N ARG A 643 3.67 -22.46 17.74
CA ARG A 643 3.37 -23.83 18.19
C ARG A 643 4.31 -24.79 17.48
N GLN A 644 4.68 -25.84 18.21
CA GLN A 644 5.55 -26.92 17.75
C GLN A 644 4.84 -28.23 18.11
N LEU A 645 4.78 -29.16 17.15
CA LEU A 645 4.00 -30.39 17.22
C LEU A 645 4.78 -31.54 16.58
N GLY A 646 5.25 -32.46 17.42
CA GLY A 646 5.74 -33.75 16.97
C GLY A 646 5.84 -34.76 18.10
N ALA A 647 6.70 -35.75 17.90
CA ALA A 647 6.94 -36.92 18.71
C ALA A 647 8.43 -37.29 18.61
N ALA A 648 8.79 -38.58 18.77
CA ALA A 648 10.18 -39.01 18.74
C ALA A 648 10.82 -39.07 17.32
N GLY A 649 10.07 -38.70 16.27
CA GLY A 649 10.42 -38.89 14.86
C GLY A 649 10.43 -37.59 14.06
N ASP A 650 10.25 -37.70 12.74
CA ASP A 650 10.12 -36.56 11.83
C ASP A 650 8.64 -36.23 11.53
N GLU A 651 8.25 -35.01 11.86
CA GLU A 651 6.99 -34.36 11.57
C GLU A 651 7.21 -33.07 10.76
N HIS A 652 6.52 -32.94 9.62
CA HIS A 652 6.57 -31.75 8.77
C HIS A 652 5.15 -31.21 8.56
N ALA A 653 4.94 -29.89 8.65
CA ALA A 653 3.74 -29.25 8.13
C ALA A 653 4.04 -28.60 6.77
N TYR A 654 3.41 -29.10 5.71
CA TYR A 654 3.59 -28.62 4.33
C TYR A 654 2.52 -27.63 3.88
N GLY A 655 1.33 -27.65 4.48
CA GLY A 655 0.22 -26.75 4.11
C GLY A 655 -0.44 -26.10 5.33
N VAL A 656 -1.01 -24.92 5.13
CA VAL A 656 -1.75 -24.16 6.16
C VAL A 656 -2.91 -23.38 5.55
N ALA A 657 -4.07 -23.39 6.21
CA ALA A 657 -5.25 -22.61 5.80
C ALA A 657 -5.96 -22.00 7.01
N ALA A 658 -6.46 -20.78 6.87
CA ALA A 658 -7.09 -20.02 7.96
C ALA A 658 -8.54 -19.62 7.65
N THR A 659 -9.36 -19.62 8.69
CA THR A 659 -10.73 -19.10 8.73
C THR A 659 -10.81 -18.02 9.80
N THR A 660 -11.91 -17.27 9.85
CA THR A 660 -12.18 -16.34 10.98
C THR A 660 -12.21 -17.05 12.34
N SER A 661 -12.49 -18.36 12.39
CA SER A 661 -12.58 -19.16 13.62
C SER A 661 -11.25 -19.74 14.11
N GLY A 662 -10.23 -19.81 13.26
CA GLY A 662 -8.96 -20.51 13.55
C GLY A 662 -8.26 -21.01 12.30
N VAL A 663 -7.17 -21.74 12.51
CA VAL A 663 -6.20 -22.17 11.49
C VAL A 663 -5.98 -23.68 11.55
N VAL A 664 -5.76 -24.29 10.38
CA VAL A 664 -5.38 -25.70 10.23
C VAL A 664 -4.03 -25.79 9.54
N MET A 665 -3.16 -26.66 10.04
CA MET A 665 -1.96 -27.11 9.35
C MET A 665 -2.05 -28.61 9.02
N GLY A 666 -1.29 -29.05 8.03
CA GLY A 666 -1.24 -30.46 7.66
C GLY A 666 0.06 -30.84 6.97
N GLY A 667 0.40 -32.13 7.05
CA GLY A 667 1.62 -32.69 6.47
C GLY A 667 1.76 -34.17 6.82
N HIS A 668 2.93 -34.63 7.23
CA HIS A 668 3.14 -36.03 7.63
C HIS A 668 3.92 -36.18 8.93
N ALA A 669 3.81 -37.37 9.52
CA ALA A 669 4.51 -37.82 10.70
C ALA A 669 5.08 -39.22 10.48
N SER A 670 6.22 -39.52 11.11
CA SER A 670 6.80 -40.88 11.12
C SER A 670 6.34 -41.73 12.31
N GLY A 671 5.40 -41.20 13.10
CA GLY A 671 4.81 -41.88 14.25
C GLY A 671 3.50 -41.23 14.71
N GLY A 672 3.01 -41.67 15.87
CA GLY A 672 1.74 -41.20 16.44
C GLY A 672 1.90 -39.84 17.13
N VAL A 673 1.28 -38.80 16.56
CA VAL A 673 1.39 -37.42 17.04
C VAL A 673 0.23 -37.06 17.97
N ALA A 674 0.52 -36.34 19.06
CA ALA A 674 -0.48 -35.87 20.04
C ALA A 674 -1.37 -36.96 20.69
N GLY A 675 -0.96 -38.24 20.61
CA GLY A 675 -1.73 -39.39 21.12
C GLY A 675 -2.72 -39.98 20.11
N GLU A 676 -2.77 -39.48 18.88
CA GLU A 676 -3.50 -40.12 17.78
C GLU A 676 -2.77 -41.38 17.29
N THR A 677 -3.51 -42.32 16.68
CA THR A 677 -2.96 -43.62 16.26
C THR A 677 -2.29 -43.53 14.89
N TYR A 678 -1.01 -43.90 14.83
CA TYR A 678 -0.26 -44.18 13.61
C TYR A 678 -0.69 -45.56 13.06
N VAL A 679 -0.99 -45.63 11.76
CA VAL A 679 -1.58 -46.79 11.09
C VAL A 679 -0.47 -47.70 10.52
N GLY A 680 0.63 -47.14 10.03
CA GLY A 680 1.80 -47.90 9.60
C GLY A 680 2.67 -47.19 8.57
N GLY A 681 3.43 -47.96 7.80
CA GLY A 681 4.31 -47.42 6.75
C GLY A 681 5.55 -46.69 7.26
N THR A 682 6.13 -45.86 6.39
CA THR A 682 7.24 -44.94 6.68
C THR A 682 6.78 -43.59 7.20
N LEU A 683 5.62 -43.12 6.74
CA LEU A 683 5.00 -41.84 7.07
C LEU A 683 3.48 -41.99 6.98
N ASP A 684 2.74 -41.35 7.88
CA ASP A 684 1.30 -41.14 7.79
C ASP A 684 1.00 -39.63 7.69
N GLY A 685 -0.06 -39.26 6.97
CA GLY A 685 -0.54 -37.89 6.93
C GLY A 685 -1.11 -37.43 8.27
N PHE A 686 -1.01 -36.14 8.61
CA PHE A 686 -1.73 -35.54 9.73
C PHE A 686 -2.40 -34.21 9.35
N VAL A 687 -3.43 -33.85 10.12
CA VAL A 687 -4.15 -32.58 10.07
C VAL A 687 -4.38 -32.07 11.50
N ALA A 688 -4.00 -30.84 11.81
CA ALA A 688 -4.10 -30.26 13.15
C ALA A 688 -4.74 -28.88 13.13
N LYS A 689 -5.78 -28.68 13.95
CA LYS A 689 -6.52 -27.40 14.07
C LYS A 689 -6.19 -26.68 15.38
N TYR A 690 -6.06 -25.36 15.27
CA TYR A 690 -5.90 -24.44 16.38
C TYR A 690 -6.91 -23.30 16.26
N ASN A 691 -7.42 -22.80 17.39
CA ASN A 691 -8.21 -21.57 17.39
C ASN A 691 -7.33 -20.32 17.19
N THR A 692 -7.93 -19.14 17.06
CA THR A 692 -7.22 -17.87 16.84
C THR A 692 -6.20 -17.49 17.94
N LEU A 693 -6.35 -18.06 19.14
CA LEU A 693 -5.40 -17.89 20.26
C LEU A 693 -4.30 -18.99 20.28
N GLY A 694 -4.23 -19.80 19.23
CA GLY A 694 -3.30 -20.93 19.11
C GLY A 694 -3.59 -22.08 20.05
N THR A 695 -4.79 -22.20 20.62
CA THR A 695 -5.14 -23.38 21.43
C THR A 695 -5.49 -24.52 20.47
N ARG A 696 -4.81 -25.67 20.61
CA ARG A 696 -5.06 -26.86 19.78
C ARG A 696 -6.46 -27.40 20.07
N GLU A 697 -7.29 -27.49 19.04
CA GLU A 697 -8.64 -28.03 19.12
C GLU A 697 -8.67 -29.54 18.86
N TRP A 698 -7.98 -30.00 17.81
CA TRP A 698 -7.88 -31.41 17.46
C TRP A 698 -6.66 -31.70 16.57
N VAL A 699 -6.25 -32.97 16.53
CA VAL A 699 -5.31 -33.56 15.56
C VAL A 699 -5.99 -34.80 14.97
N ARG A 700 -5.73 -35.12 13.71
CA ARG A 700 -6.18 -36.34 13.04
C ARG A 700 -5.04 -36.92 12.22
N MET A 701 -4.83 -38.22 12.32
CA MET A 701 -4.01 -38.97 11.36
C MET A 701 -4.87 -39.35 10.14
N LEU A 702 -4.24 -39.41 8.97
CA LEU A 702 -4.80 -39.83 7.70
C LEU A 702 -3.76 -40.66 6.95
N GLY A 703 -3.92 -41.97 6.97
CA GLY A 703 -3.04 -42.87 6.24
C GLY A 703 -3.42 -44.34 6.37
N THR A 704 -2.48 -45.20 6.01
CA THR A 704 -2.67 -46.64 5.78
C THR A 704 -1.56 -47.46 6.44
N ALA A 705 -1.38 -48.72 6.04
CA ALA A 705 -0.20 -49.50 6.47
C ALA A 705 1.04 -49.21 5.59
N ALA A 706 0.95 -48.27 4.66
CA ALA A 706 1.97 -47.87 3.69
C ALA A 706 2.32 -46.37 3.85
N GLU A 707 3.12 -45.79 2.96
CA GLU A 707 3.44 -44.36 3.01
C GLU A 707 2.25 -43.49 2.56
N ASP A 708 1.88 -42.54 3.40
CA ASP A 708 0.84 -41.54 3.18
C ASP A 708 1.36 -40.14 3.59
N SER A 709 1.13 -39.11 2.77
CA SER A 709 1.57 -37.73 3.08
C SER A 709 0.55 -36.71 2.62
N VAL A 710 0.06 -35.87 3.54
CA VAL A 710 -0.56 -34.57 3.16
C VAL A 710 0.56 -33.64 2.67
N ARG A 711 0.26 -32.82 1.67
CA ARG A 711 1.17 -31.83 1.06
C ARG A 711 0.58 -30.42 1.02
N ALA A 712 -0.73 -30.27 0.86
CA ALA A 712 -1.39 -28.96 0.96
C ALA A 712 -2.69 -29.00 1.77
N VAL A 713 -3.09 -27.81 2.23
CA VAL A 713 -4.30 -27.57 3.04
C VAL A 713 -5.02 -26.33 2.50
N ALA A 714 -6.34 -26.40 2.34
CA ALA A 714 -7.20 -25.27 1.98
C ALA A 714 -8.49 -25.25 2.81
N THR A 715 -9.34 -24.25 2.59
CA THR A 715 -10.68 -24.15 3.18
C THR A 715 -11.69 -23.67 2.14
N ASP A 716 -12.94 -24.13 2.24
CA ASP A 716 -14.08 -23.57 1.50
C ASP A 716 -14.81 -22.45 2.27
N GLY A 717 -14.16 -21.93 3.32
CA GLY A 717 -14.69 -20.93 4.25
C GLY A 717 -15.40 -21.52 5.47
N THR A 718 -15.75 -22.81 5.45
CA THR A 718 -16.38 -23.51 6.61
C THR A 718 -15.58 -24.73 7.03
N ASP A 719 -15.26 -25.60 6.07
CA ASP A 719 -14.58 -26.87 6.25
C ASP A 719 -13.14 -26.79 5.73
N PHE A 720 -12.37 -27.86 5.97
CA PHE A 720 -10.96 -27.94 5.58
C PHE A 720 -10.73 -29.04 4.56
N LEU A 721 -9.85 -28.77 3.61
CA LEU A 721 -9.47 -29.64 2.51
C LEU A 721 -7.99 -29.95 2.64
N VAL A 722 -7.62 -31.20 2.41
CA VAL A 722 -6.20 -31.62 2.38
C VAL A 722 -5.95 -32.46 1.14
N ALA A 723 -4.81 -32.26 0.50
CA ALA A 723 -4.38 -33.05 -0.65
C ALA A 723 -2.95 -33.55 -0.47
N GLY A 724 -2.60 -34.62 -1.18
CA GLY A 724 -1.33 -35.30 -1.02
C GLY A 724 -1.23 -36.57 -1.87
N TYR A 725 -0.44 -37.54 -1.40
CA TYR A 725 -0.30 -38.84 -2.06
C TYR A 725 -0.32 -40.01 -1.07
N THR A 726 -0.67 -41.19 -1.58
CA THR A 726 -0.65 -42.47 -0.84
C THR A 726 -0.04 -43.58 -1.70
N THR A 727 0.72 -44.47 -1.07
CA THR A 727 1.17 -45.76 -1.64
C THR A 727 0.24 -46.91 -1.23
N GLY A 728 -0.79 -46.62 -0.43
CA GLY A 728 -1.79 -47.56 0.06
C GLY A 728 -3.18 -47.32 -0.54
N SER A 729 -4.15 -48.13 -0.10
CA SER A 729 -5.55 -48.02 -0.52
C SER A 729 -6.35 -47.16 0.46
N LEU A 730 -6.21 -45.83 0.35
CA LEU A 730 -6.82 -44.83 1.23
C LEU A 730 -8.32 -44.65 0.92
N GLN A 731 -9.15 -45.61 1.37
CA GLN A 731 -10.59 -45.71 1.11
C GLN A 731 -11.00 -45.93 -0.37
N ALA A 732 -10.07 -45.88 -1.31
CA ALA A 732 -10.19 -46.40 -2.67
C ALA A 732 -8.98 -47.30 -3.00
N THR A 733 -9.04 -48.04 -4.10
CA THR A 733 -7.94 -48.91 -4.55
C THR A 733 -6.80 -48.06 -5.12
N ASN A 734 -5.57 -48.32 -4.69
CA ASN A 734 -4.37 -47.73 -5.31
C ASN A 734 -4.17 -48.26 -6.75
N ALA A 735 -3.92 -47.38 -7.71
CA ALA A 735 -3.79 -47.71 -9.13
C ALA A 735 -2.36 -48.07 -9.56
N GLY A 736 -1.33 -47.70 -8.77
CA GLY A 736 0.06 -47.72 -9.20
C GLY A 736 1.08 -47.80 -8.06
N LEU A 737 2.01 -46.84 -8.04
CA LEU A 737 3.06 -46.72 -7.02
C LEU A 737 2.69 -45.67 -5.97
N LYS A 738 2.29 -44.48 -6.44
CA LYS A 738 1.76 -43.38 -5.64
C LYS A 738 0.52 -42.86 -6.35
N ASP A 739 -0.58 -42.73 -5.61
CA ASP A 739 -1.82 -42.13 -6.09
C ASP A 739 -2.04 -40.80 -5.39
N ALA A 740 -2.47 -39.77 -6.14
CA ALA A 740 -2.87 -38.50 -5.57
C ALA A 740 -4.19 -38.66 -4.81
N PHE A 741 -4.34 -37.99 -3.68
CA PHE A 741 -5.61 -37.95 -2.95
C PHE A 741 -6.04 -36.53 -2.59
N VAL A 742 -7.34 -36.36 -2.37
CA VAL A 742 -7.94 -35.21 -1.70
C VAL A 742 -8.98 -35.67 -0.68
N ALA A 743 -8.95 -35.08 0.50
CA ALA A 743 -9.86 -35.38 1.60
C ALA A 743 -10.46 -34.10 2.19
N LYS A 744 -11.71 -34.20 2.67
CA LYS A 744 -12.42 -33.08 3.31
C LYS A 744 -12.75 -33.40 4.76
N TYR A 745 -12.41 -32.48 5.66
CA TYR A 745 -12.70 -32.53 7.09
C TYR A 745 -13.67 -31.42 7.47
N SER A 746 -14.62 -31.72 8.36
CA SER A 746 -15.46 -30.67 8.95
C SER A 746 -14.66 -29.73 9.85
N ALA A 747 -15.19 -28.54 10.14
CA ALA A 747 -14.63 -27.63 11.14
C ALA A 747 -14.32 -28.27 12.52
N ALA A 748 -15.01 -29.38 12.86
CA ALA A 748 -14.85 -30.16 14.10
C ALA A 748 -13.89 -31.36 13.95
N GLY A 749 -13.22 -31.52 12.81
CA GLY A 749 -12.25 -32.59 12.57
C GLY A 749 -12.86 -33.96 12.29
N ALA A 750 -14.08 -34.02 11.75
CA ALA A 750 -14.67 -35.25 11.25
C ALA A 750 -14.37 -35.40 9.75
N LEU A 751 -13.80 -36.53 9.34
CA LEU A 751 -13.56 -36.84 7.93
C LEU A 751 -14.90 -37.03 7.20
N LEU A 752 -15.17 -36.19 6.20
CA LEU A 752 -16.41 -36.18 5.42
C LEU A 752 -16.31 -37.06 4.17
N TRP A 753 -15.18 -37.00 3.46
CA TRP A 753 -14.89 -37.85 2.31
C TRP A 753 -13.39 -37.87 1.96
N VAL A 754 -12.96 -38.93 1.27
CA VAL A 754 -11.66 -39.05 0.58
C VAL A 754 -11.91 -39.41 -0.89
N ARG A 755 -11.07 -38.91 -1.81
CA ARG A 755 -11.01 -39.32 -3.21
C ARG A 755 -9.56 -39.56 -3.60
N MET A 756 -9.31 -40.59 -4.40
CA MET A 756 -8.02 -40.88 -5.03
C MET A 756 -8.12 -40.66 -6.54
N LEU A 757 -7.00 -40.29 -7.15
CA LEU A 757 -6.81 -40.11 -8.58
C LEU A 757 -5.37 -40.52 -8.92
N GLY A 758 -5.22 -41.52 -9.78
CA GLY A 758 -3.90 -42.03 -10.14
C GLY A 758 -3.92 -42.96 -11.35
N THR A 759 -2.72 -43.42 -11.70
CA THR A 759 -2.40 -44.27 -12.85
C THR A 759 -1.55 -45.45 -12.37
N SER A 760 -0.92 -46.21 -13.27
CA SER A 760 0.06 -47.23 -12.87
C SER A 760 1.45 -46.66 -12.51
N ALA A 761 1.63 -45.35 -12.59
CA ALA A 761 2.89 -44.64 -12.35
C ALA A 761 2.89 -43.96 -10.96
N ASP A 762 3.66 -42.89 -10.83
CA ASP A 762 3.60 -41.95 -9.71
C ASP A 762 2.65 -40.80 -10.05
N ASP A 763 1.66 -40.58 -9.19
CA ASP A 763 0.69 -39.50 -9.23
C ASP A 763 0.70 -38.80 -7.85
N LEU A 764 0.99 -37.50 -7.82
CA LEU A 764 1.11 -36.74 -6.56
C LEU A 764 0.37 -35.42 -6.65
N ALA A 765 -0.49 -35.12 -5.67
CA ALA A 765 -1.05 -33.78 -5.48
C ALA A 765 -0.14 -32.97 -4.55
N TYR A 766 0.24 -31.77 -5.00
CA TYR A 766 1.04 -30.83 -4.22
C TYR A 766 0.25 -29.61 -3.78
N GLY A 767 -0.72 -29.14 -4.57
CA GLY A 767 -1.59 -28.01 -4.24
C GLY A 767 -3.08 -28.38 -4.15
N VAL A 768 -3.83 -27.64 -3.32
CA VAL A 768 -5.30 -27.69 -3.27
C VAL A 768 -5.88 -26.31 -2.96
N ALA A 769 -6.97 -25.95 -3.64
CA ALA A 769 -7.74 -24.73 -3.40
C ALA A 769 -9.25 -24.99 -3.51
N ALA A 770 -10.07 -24.03 -3.08
CA ALA A 770 -11.52 -24.09 -3.22
C ALA A 770 -12.11 -22.76 -3.70
N ASP A 771 -13.17 -22.83 -4.51
CA ASP A 771 -13.96 -21.64 -4.85
C ASP A 771 -15.07 -21.35 -3.82
N SER A 772 -15.68 -20.17 -3.92
CA SER A 772 -16.78 -19.72 -3.07
C SER A 772 -18.08 -20.54 -3.20
N SER A 773 -18.15 -21.47 -4.15
CA SER A 773 -19.23 -22.47 -4.26
C SER A 773 -18.84 -23.82 -3.63
N GLY A 774 -17.67 -23.91 -3.01
CA GLY A 774 -17.13 -25.12 -2.40
C GLY A 774 -16.62 -26.16 -3.40
N ASN A 775 -16.44 -25.82 -4.69
CA ASN A 775 -15.74 -26.74 -5.59
C ASN A 775 -14.25 -26.77 -5.23
N VAL A 776 -13.65 -27.95 -5.31
CA VAL A 776 -12.26 -28.21 -4.91
C VAL A 776 -11.42 -28.40 -6.16
N TYR A 777 -10.24 -27.78 -6.18
CA TYR A 777 -9.28 -27.86 -7.27
C TYR A 777 -7.98 -28.41 -6.71
N VAL A 778 -7.47 -29.47 -7.33
CA VAL A 778 -6.26 -30.18 -6.91
C VAL A 778 -5.28 -30.12 -8.06
N ALA A 779 -4.03 -29.74 -7.79
CA ALA A 779 -2.97 -29.70 -8.80
C ALA A 779 -1.74 -30.49 -8.36
N GLY A 780 -1.00 -30.97 -9.34
CA GLY A 780 0.17 -31.80 -9.10
C GLY A 780 0.74 -32.40 -10.38
N VAL A 781 1.33 -33.59 -10.24
CA VAL A 781 2.07 -34.29 -11.28
C VAL A 781 1.56 -35.72 -11.49
N THR A 782 1.59 -36.20 -12.72
CA THR A 782 1.30 -37.59 -13.12
C THR A 782 2.40 -38.14 -14.03
N GLY A 783 2.80 -39.39 -13.81
CA GLY A 783 3.67 -40.15 -14.72
C GLY A 783 2.90 -41.00 -15.75
N GLY A 784 1.59 -40.81 -15.89
CA GLY A 784 0.72 -41.62 -16.75
C GLY A 784 -0.38 -40.81 -17.42
N ALA A 785 -1.34 -41.48 -18.06
CA ALA A 785 -2.49 -40.82 -18.68
C ALA A 785 -3.71 -40.86 -17.75
N LEU A 786 -4.09 -39.71 -17.18
CA LEU A 786 -5.26 -39.59 -16.33
C LEU A 786 -6.58 -39.71 -17.14
N PRO A 787 -7.72 -40.02 -16.49
CA PRO A 787 -8.99 -40.27 -17.18
C PRO A 787 -9.38 -39.17 -18.18
N GLY A 788 -9.56 -39.56 -19.45
CA GLY A 788 -9.93 -38.65 -20.54
C GLY A 788 -8.82 -37.74 -21.07
N ASN A 789 -7.57 -37.94 -20.65
CA ASN A 789 -6.41 -37.17 -21.06
C ASN A 789 -5.31 -38.08 -21.66
N SER A 790 -4.17 -37.49 -22.03
CA SER A 790 -3.01 -38.18 -22.62
C SER A 790 -1.72 -37.60 -22.05
N SER A 791 -0.72 -38.46 -21.83
CA SER A 791 0.61 -38.01 -21.40
C SER A 791 1.41 -37.40 -22.56
N ALA A 792 2.22 -36.37 -22.28
CA ALA A 792 3.03 -35.66 -23.27
C ALA A 792 4.49 -36.14 -23.35
N GLY A 793 5.00 -36.86 -22.34
CA GLY A 793 6.38 -37.35 -22.35
C GLY A 793 6.83 -37.94 -21.02
N GLY A 794 7.48 -37.12 -20.19
CA GLY A 794 7.93 -37.50 -18.86
C GLY A 794 6.79 -37.36 -17.84
N GLN A 795 7.05 -36.65 -16.76
CA GLN A 795 6.01 -36.27 -15.81
C GLN A 795 5.20 -35.09 -16.36
N ASP A 796 3.88 -35.16 -16.32
CA ASP A 796 2.96 -34.10 -16.77
C ASP A 796 2.26 -33.41 -15.60
N VAL A 797 1.88 -32.15 -15.81
CA VAL A 797 1.03 -31.38 -14.89
C VAL A 797 -0.42 -31.84 -15.00
N PHE A 798 -1.14 -31.91 -13.87
CA PHE A 798 -2.60 -32.01 -13.88
C PHE A 798 -3.32 -30.97 -13.00
N ILE A 799 -4.59 -30.72 -13.34
CA ILE A 799 -5.62 -30.09 -12.48
C ILE A 799 -6.85 -31.00 -12.47
N ALA A 800 -7.36 -31.33 -11.30
CA ALA A 800 -8.64 -32.02 -11.12
C ALA A 800 -9.64 -31.14 -10.35
N LYS A 801 -10.86 -30.99 -10.89
CA LYS A 801 -11.97 -30.31 -10.21
C LYS A 801 -12.95 -31.31 -9.62
N TYR A 802 -13.28 -31.15 -8.35
CA TYR A 802 -14.35 -31.86 -7.65
C TYR A 802 -15.46 -30.89 -7.21
N THR A 803 -16.69 -31.35 -7.10
CA THR A 803 -17.78 -30.60 -6.43
C THR A 803 -17.58 -30.61 -4.90
N ALA A 804 -18.32 -29.79 -4.17
CA ALA A 804 -18.28 -29.77 -2.69
C ALA A 804 -18.60 -31.13 -2.01
N GLN A 805 -19.26 -32.04 -2.74
CA GLN A 805 -19.58 -33.41 -2.32
C GLN A 805 -18.49 -34.44 -2.72
N GLY A 806 -17.36 -33.96 -3.26
CA GLY A 806 -16.26 -34.79 -3.74
C GLY A 806 -16.56 -35.52 -5.06
N THR A 807 -17.51 -35.09 -5.88
CA THR A 807 -17.74 -35.70 -7.21
C THR A 807 -16.75 -35.12 -8.21
N LEU A 808 -15.92 -35.96 -8.85
CA LEU A 808 -14.99 -35.52 -9.90
C LEU A 808 -15.78 -34.94 -11.09
N ALA A 809 -15.58 -33.66 -11.37
CA ALA A 809 -16.26 -32.93 -12.43
C ALA A 809 -15.45 -32.94 -13.74
N TRP A 810 -14.14 -32.73 -13.67
CA TRP A 810 -13.22 -32.85 -14.81
C TRP A 810 -11.76 -32.98 -14.37
N VAL A 811 -10.92 -33.47 -15.27
CA VAL A 811 -9.46 -33.44 -15.19
C VAL A 811 -8.90 -32.72 -16.42
N ARG A 812 -7.81 -31.97 -16.24
CA ARG A 812 -6.94 -31.45 -17.31
C ARG A 812 -5.52 -31.94 -17.03
N GLN A 813 -4.85 -32.46 -18.05
CA GLN A 813 -3.43 -32.81 -17.99
C GLN A 813 -2.72 -32.14 -19.18
N TRP A 814 -1.52 -31.62 -18.96
CA TRP A 814 -0.66 -31.09 -20.00
C TRP A 814 0.81 -31.12 -19.56
N GLY A 815 1.72 -31.23 -20.53
CA GLY A 815 3.15 -31.28 -20.29
C GLY A 815 3.93 -31.06 -21.57
N SER A 816 5.24 -31.31 -21.48
CA SER A 816 6.20 -31.30 -22.56
C SER A 816 6.75 -32.73 -22.78
N ALA A 817 7.79 -32.88 -23.60
CA ALA A 817 8.51 -34.15 -23.71
C ALA A 817 9.41 -34.44 -22.48
N ALA A 818 9.64 -33.45 -21.62
CA ALA A 818 10.46 -33.54 -20.42
C ALA A 818 9.57 -33.77 -19.18
N SER A 819 10.03 -33.36 -17.99
CA SER A 819 9.22 -33.39 -16.77
C SER A 819 8.70 -31.99 -16.41
N ASP A 820 7.41 -31.93 -16.10
CA ASP A 820 6.62 -30.76 -15.79
C ASP A 820 5.80 -31.00 -14.52
N ILE A 821 5.99 -30.16 -13.49
CA ILE A 821 5.45 -30.39 -12.14
C ILE A 821 4.71 -29.13 -11.68
N ALA A 822 3.40 -29.22 -11.44
CA ALA A 822 2.71 -28.22 -10.63
C ALA A 822 2.99 -28.46 -9.15
N GLN A 823 3.42 -27.41 -8.46
CA GLN A 823 3.67 -27.43 -7.01
C GLN A 823 2.48 -26.86 -6.23
N ASP A 824 1.74 -25.91 -6.82
CA ASP A 824 0.67 -25.22 -6.10
C ASP A 824 -0.48 -24.76 -7.01
N VAL A 825 -1.67 -24.56 -6.42
CA VAL A 825 -2.87 -24.05 -7.09
C VAL A 825 -3.66 -23.14 -6.18
N GLU A 826 -4.08 -22.00 -6.71
CA GLU A 826 -4.92 -21.01 -6.04
C GLU A 826 -6.17 -20.69 -6.89
N VAL A 827 -7.27 -20.28 -6.25
CA VAL A 827 -8.49 -19.84 -6.96
C VAL A 827 -8.93 -18.46 -6.49
N ASP A 828 -9.02 -17.53 -7.43
CA ASP A 828 -9.39 -16.15 -7.11
C ASP A 828 -10.89 -15.95 -6.87
N SER A 829 -11.27 -14.74 -6.44
CA SER A 829 -12.67 -14.36 -6.16
C SER A 829 -13.60 -14.38 -7.38
N THR A 830 -13.07 -14.47 -8.60
CA THR A 830 -13.84 -14.66 -9.84
C THR A 830 -14.05 -16.14 -10.19
N GLY A 831 -13.39 -17.05 -9.48
CA GLY A 831 -13.39 -18.49 -9.73
C GLY A 831 -12.38 -18.93 -10.79
N ALA A 832 -11.43 -18.08 -11.16
CA ALA A 832 -10.34 -18.46 -12.06
C ALA A 832 -9.21 -19.14 -11.28
N ILE A 833 -8.64 -20.17 -11.90
CA ILE A 833 -7.68 -21.11 -11.30
C ILE A 833 -6.29 -20.72 -11.76
N VAL A 834 -5.34 -20.62 -10.84
CA VAL A 834 -3.95 -20.30 -11.11
C VAL A 834 -3.09 -21.45 -10.61
N VAL A 835 -2.18 -21.94 -11.45
CA VAL A 835 -1.28 -23.06 -11.13
C VAL A 835 0.16 -22.64 -11.38
N GLY A 836 1.01 -22.81 -10.37
CA GLY A 836 2.45 -22.58 -10.45
C GLY A 836 3.25 -23.87 -10.32
N GLY A 837 4.50 -23.83 -10.79
CA GLY A 837 5.38 -24.98 -10.74
C GLY A 837 6.66 -24.80 -11.54
N SER A 838 7.26 -25.93 -11.92
CA SER A 838 8.57 -26.02 -12.58
C SER A 838 8.54 -26.97 -13.77
N THR A 839 9.38 -26.72 -14.77
CA THR A 839 9.53 -27.54 -15.99
C THR A 839 11.00 -27.69 -16.38
N THR A 840 11.36 -28.86 -16.91
CA THR A 840 12.67 -29.14 -17.54
C THR A 840 12.58 -29.11 -19.07
N GLY A 841 11.49 -28.54 -19.61
CA GLY A 841 11.15 -28.55 -21.02
C GLY A 841 10.47 -27.26 -21.49
N SER A 842 10.03 -27.26 -22.74
CA SER A 842 9.38 -26.08 -23.35
C SER A 842 7.86 -26.17 -23.19
N LEU A 843 7.35 -25.81 -22.00
CA LEU A 843 5.94 -25.98 -21.60
C LEU A 843 5.05 -24.80 -22.04
N ALA A 844 5.54 -23.57 -21.82
CA ALA A 844 4.85 -22.33 -22.17
C ALA A 844 5.75 -21.31 -22.90
N ALA A 845 7.07 -21.50 -22.85
CA ALA A 845 8.07 -20.82 -23.68
C ALA A 845 9.15 -21.83 -24.09
N THR A 846 10.15 -21.40 -24.87
CA THR A 846 11.36 -22.20 -25.09
C THR A 846 12.16 -22.26 -23.79
N SER A 847 12.56 -23.46 -23.37
CA SER A 847 13.38 -23.61 -22.17
C SER A 847 14.73 -22.91 -22.31
N GLN A 848 15.22 -22.29 -21.23
CA GLN A 848 16.46 -21.51 -21.23
C GLN A 848 17.67 -22.26 -20.69
N GLY A 849 17.47 -23.36 -19.95
CA GLY A 849 18.54 -24.00 -19.18
C GLY A 849 18.13 -25.30 -18.51
N GLY A 850 18.38 -25.41 -17.20
CA GLY A 850 18.16 -26.62 -16.41
C GLY A 850 16.69 -26.85 -16.05
N THR A 851 16.15 -25.99 -15.20
CA THR A 851 14.74 -26.00 -14.79
C THR A 851 14.20 -24.57 -14.88
N ASP A 852 13.05 -24.37 -15.50
CA ASP A 852 12.37 -23.07 -15.57
C ASP A 852 11.07 -23.09 -14.75
N ALA A 853 10.72 -21.95 -14.15
CA ALA A 853 9.48 -21.79 -13.42
C ALA A 853 8.34 -21.50 -14.41
N PHE A 854 7.13 -21.98 -14.11
CA PHE A 854 5.95 -21.65 -14.90
C PHE A 854 4.77 -21.22 -14.03
N VAL A 855 3.87 -20.46 -14.64
CA VAL A 855 2.55 -20.17 -14.09
C VAL A 855 1.50 -20.16 -15.20
N SER A 856 0.31 -20.69 -14.91
CA SER A 856 -0.79 -20.77 -15.86
C SER A 856 -2.13 -20.42 -15.22
N ARG A 857 -3.00 -19.79 -15.99
CA ARG A 857 -4.33 -19.35 -15.55
C ARG A 857 -5.42 -19.98 -16.39
N TRP A 858 -6.51 -20.37 -15.74
CA TRP A 858 -7.61 -21.13 -16.33
C TRP A 858 -8.97 -20.63 -15.81
N THR A 859 -9.99 -20.71 -16.65
CA THR A 859 -11.37 -20.53 -16.23
C THR A 859 -11.85 -21.67 -15.31
N SER A 860 -12.91 -21.45 -14.52
CA SER A 860 -13.59 -22.48 -13.70
C SER A 860 -14.13 -23.70 -14.47
N ALA A 861 -14.18 -23.61 -15.80
CA ALA A 861 -14.52 -24.68 -16.74
C ALA A 861 -13.30 -25.49 -17.23
N GLY A 862 -12.10 -25.15 -16.78
CA GLY A 862 -10.85 -25.80 -17.19
C GLY A 862 -10.43 -25.43 -18.61
N VAL A 863 -10.63 -24.18 -19.04
CA VAL A 863 -10.08 -23.64 -20.30
C VAL A 863 -8.93 -22.71 -19.94
N ARG A 864 -7.73 -22.96 -20.50
CA ARG A 864 -6.53 -22.16 -20.24
C ARG A 864 -6.67 -20.78 -20.89
N GLU A 865 -6.55 -19.73 -20.09
CA GLU A 865 -6.55 -18.34 -20.53
C GLU A 865 -5.15 -17.94 -21.00
N TRP A 866 -4.14 -18.22 -20.18
CA TRP A 866 -2.73 -17.99 -20.51
C TRP A 866 -1.79 -18.92 -19.75
N ALA A 867 -0.55 -19.01 -20.22
CA ALA A 867 0.58 -19.59 -19.50
C ALA A 867 1.83 -18.75 -19.73
N ARG A 868 2.76 -18.80 -18.77
CA ARG A 868 4.07 -18.14 -18.79
C ARG A 868 5.11 -19.11 -18.25
N GLN A 869 6.33 -19.00 -18.76
CA GLN A 869 7.52 -19.71 -18.30
C GLN A 869 8.64 -18.67 -18.20
N ILE A 870 9.44 -18.77 -17.13
CA ILE A 870 10.49 -17.83 -16.78
C ILE A 870 11.67 -18.62 -16.22
N GLY A 871 12.87 -18.34 -16.73
CA GLY A 871 14.09 -19.03 -16.33
C GLY A 871 15.32 -18.50 -17.05
N THR A 872 16.46 -19.10 -16.73
CA THR A 872 17.80 -18.72 -17.16
C THR A 872 18.55 -19.96 -17.68
N ALA A 873 19.86 -19.87 -17.87
CA ALA A 873 20.69 -21.05 -18.14
C ALA A 873 20.87 -21.98 -16.90
N GLY A 874 20.49 -21.53 -15.71
CA GLY A 874 20.62 -22.25 -14.43
C GLY A 874 19.38 -23.06 -14.06
N GLU A 875 19.13 -23.15 -12.76
CA GLU A 875 17.89 -23.70 -12.19
C GLU A 875 17.04 -22.57 -11.60
N ASP A 876 15.81 -22.45 -12.07
CA ASP A 876 14.82 -21.44 -11.72
C ASP A 876 13.53 -22.17 -11.32
N SER A 877 13.46 -22.71 -10.11
CA SER A 877 12.32 -23.52 -9.67
C SER A 877 11.19 -22.65 -9.12
N GLY A 878 9.97 -22.83 -9.63
CA GLY A 878 8.74 -22.24 -9.10
C GLY A 878 8.01 -23.18 -8.13
N TYR A 879 7.50 -22.62 -7.03
CA TYR A 879 6.84 -23.35 -5.94
C TYR A 879 5.42 -22.81 -5.67
N GLY A 880 5.26 -21.87 -4.72
CA GLY A 880 3.95 -21.38 -4.28
C GLY A 880 3.36 -20.30 -5.18
N VAL A 881 2.03 -20.22 -5.23
CA VAL A 881 1.28 -19.16 -5.91
C VAL A 881 0.29 -18.48 -5.00
N ALA A 882 0.06 -17.19 -5.23
CA ALA A 882 -0.99 -16.44 -4.57
C ALA A 882 -1.74 -15.56 -5.57
N THR A 883 -3.00 -15.27 -5.28
CA THR A 883 -3.79 -14.29 -6.05
C THR A 883 -4.32 -13.18 -5.15
N ASP A 884 -4.45 -11.97 -5.69
CA ASP A 884 -5.23 -10.92 -5.03
C ASP A 884 -6.64 -10.77 -5.63
N VAL A 885 -7.46 -9.94 -4.98
CA VAL A 885 -8.85 -9.67 -5.38
C VAL A 885 -8.99 -8.94 -6.74
N GLY A 886 -7.90 -8.40 -7.29
CA GLY A 886 -7.84 -7.86 -8.65
C GLY A 886 -7.47 -8.90 -9.71
N GLY A 887 -7.20 -10.14 -9.29
CA GLY A 887 -6.73 -11.22 -10.14
C GLY A 887 -5.24 -11.14 -10.47
N THR A 888 -4.46 -10.28 -9.78
CA THR A 888 -3.00 -10.32 -9.88
C THR A 888 -2.51 -11.67 -9.37
N VAL A 889 -1.51 -12.22 -10.04
CA VAL A 889 -0.88 -13.49 -9.72
C VAL A 889 0.54 -13.26 -9.23
N TYR A 890 0.93 -13.92 -8.15
CA TYR A 890 2.28 -13.92 -7.62
C TYR A 890 2.81 -15.36 -7.59
N LEU A 891 4.07 -15.55 -8.00
CA LEU A 891 4.76 -16.84 -8.04
C LEU A 891 6.05 -16.74 -7.23
N THR A 892 6.24 -17.61 -6.24
CA THR A 892 7.50 -17.77 -5.51
C THR A 892 8.37 -18.85 -6.11
N GLY A 893 9.68 -18.76 -5.84
CA GLY A 893 10.63 -19.74 -6.32
C GLY A 893 12.03 -19.61 -5.70
N SER A 894 12.98 -20.28 -6.34
CA SER A 894 14.42 -20.09 -6.13
C SER A 894 15.17 -20.13 -7.46
N SER A 895 16.18 -19.30 -7.63
CA SER A 895 17.00 -19.24 -8.85
C SER A 895 18.49 -19.27 -8.56
N THR A 896 19.27 -20.00 -9.35
CA THR A 896 20.74 -19.97 -9.34
C THR A 896 21.34 -18.86 -10.22
N ALA A 897 20.53 -17.87 -10.62
CA ALA A 897 20.94 -16.80 -11.52
C ALA A 897 20.06 -15.54 -11.41
N ALA A 898 20.54 -14.45 -12.00
CA ALA A 898 19.82 -13.18 -12.03
C ALA A 898 18.61 -13.22 -13.01
N LEU A 899 17.44 -13.65 -12.53
CA LEU A 899 16.15 -13.39 -13.19
C LEU A 899 15.82 -11.90 -13.31
N ALA A 900 16.38 -11.10 -12.38
CA ALA A 900 16.31 -9.65 -12.31
C ALA A 900 17.49 -9.13 -11.46
N THR A 901 17.53 -7.83 -11.20
CA THR A 901 18.42 -7.23 -10.18
C THR A 901 18.15 -7.80 -8.79
N GLY A 902 19.15 -7.76 -7.91
CA GLY A 902 19.03 -8.23 -6.51
C GLY A 902 19.62 -9.62 -6.24
N TYR A 903 19.86 -10.43 -7.27
CA TYR A 903 20.58 -11.70 -7.14
C TYR A 903 22.02 -11.49 -6.62
N VAL A 904 22.42 -12.27 -5.61
CA VAL A 904 23.67 -12.18 -4.86
C VAL A 904 24.46 -13.49 -4.85
N GLY A 905 23.84 -14.66 -5.01
CA GLY A 905 24.56 -15.93 -5.07
C GLY A 905 23.70 -17.18 -4.84
N GLY A 906 24.38 -18.33 -4.71
CA GLY A 906 23.76 -19.62 -4.36
C GLY A 906 22.55 -19.98 -5.21
N HIS A 907 21.49 -20.43 -4.55
CA HIS A 907 20.12 -20.17 -4.98
C HIS A 907 19.61 -18.93 -4.22
N ASP A 908 19.04 -17.93 -4.89
CA ASP A 908 18.29 -16.87 -4.22
C ASP A 908 16.78 -17.14 -4.32
N ALA A 909 16.02 -16.83 -3.27
CA ALA A 909 14.57 -16.90 -3.35
C ALA A 909 14.04 -15.79 -4.25
N PHE A 910 13.03 -16.06 -5.08
CA PHE A 910 12.41 -15.03 -5.92
C PHE A 910 10.90 -14.90 -5.70
N LEU A 911 10.38 -13.73 -6.06
CA LEU A 911 8.95 -13.44 -6.17
C LEU A 911 8.67 -12.72 -7.50
N VAL A 912 7.80 -13.30 -8.34
CA VAL A 912 7.38 -12.71 -9.63
C VAL A 912 5.92 -12.29 -9.56
N ARG A 913 5.61 -11.09 -10.05
CA ARG A 913 4.24 -10.61 -10.26
C ARG A 913 3.79 -10.73 -11.71
N TYR A 914 2.54 -11.11 -11.92
CA TYR A 914 1.82 -11.02 -13.19
C TYR A 914 0.46 -10.35 -12.98
N ALA A 915 0.08 -9.45 -13.88
CA ALA A 915 -1.29 -8.94 -13.95
C ALA A 915 -2.28 -10.06 -14.35
N SER A 916 -3.58 -9.83 -14.20
CA SER A 916 -4.63 -10.82 -14.45
C SER A 916 -4.71 -11.31 -15.92
N ASP A 917 -4.23 -10.51 -16.87
CA ASP A 917 -4.04 -10.88 -18.29
C ASP A 917 -2.75 -11.69 -18.57
N GLY A 918 -1.94 -11.93 -17.53
CA GLY A 918 -0.65 -12.60 -17.59
C GLY A 918 0.50 -11.70 -18.04
N THR A 919 0.34 -10.38 -18.09
CA THR A 919 1.46 -9.46 -18.33
C THR A 919 2.40 -9.49 -17.12
N ARG A 920 3.69 -9.78 -17.34
CA ARG A 920 4.68 -9.81 -16.24
C ARG A 920 4.94 -8.40 -15.73
N GLY A 921 4.84 -8.22 -14.40
CA GLY A 921 5.26 -7.03 -13.69
C GLY A 921 6.72 -7.16 -13.24
N TRP A 922 6.96 -6.88 -11.96
CA TRP A 922 8.25 -6.98 -11.30
C TRP A 922 8.67 -8.42 -10.97
N VAL A 923 9.97 -8.56 -10.69
CA VAL A 923 10.63 -9.78 -10.22
C VAL A 923 11.62 -9.34 -9.15
N GLU A 924 11.45 -9.84 -7.94
CA GLU A 924 12.32 -9.54 -6.81
C GLU A 924 13.14 -10.76 -6.41
N HIS A 925 14.38 -10.53 -6.00
CA HIS A 925 15.24 -11.54 -5.36
C HIS A 925 15.39 -11.22 -3.87
N LEU A 926 15.42 -12.28 -3.06
CA LEU A 926 15.74 -12.24 -1.65
C LEU A 926 16.69 -13.39 -1.31
N GLY A 927 17.94 -13.05 -1.02
CA GLY A 927 18.91 -14.01 -0.52
C GLY A 927 20.26 -13.41 -0.20
N SER A 928 21.31 -14.19 -0.40
CA SER A 928 22.65 -13.93 0.12
C SER A 928 23.73 -14.59 -0.75
N ALA A 929 24.86 -15.03 -0.16
CA ALA A 929 25.89 -15.77 -0.90
C ALA A 929 25.69 -17.31 -0.85
N THR A 930 24.59 -17.78 -0.25
CA THR A 930 24.25 -19.19 -0.01
C THR A 930 22.81 -19.46 -0.44
N ASP A 931 22.26 -20.65 -0.16
CA ASP A 931 20.97 -21.06 -0.74
C ASP A 931 19.75 -20.65 0.10
N GLU A 932 18.88 -19.90 -0.56
CA GLU A 932 17.59 -19.39 -0.14
C GLU A 932 16.48 -19.87 -1.09
N VAL A 933 15.33 -20.26 -0.53
CA VAL A 933 14.18 -20.74 -1.32
C VAL A 933 12.87 -20.26 -0.72
N ALA A 934 12.01 -19.61 -1.50
CA ALA A 934 10.64 -19.30 -1.11
C ALA A 934 9.69 -20.40 -1.61
N LEU A 935 9.09 -21.17 -0.68
CA LEU A 935 8.21 -22.30 -1.01
C LEU A 935 6.72 -21.94 -0.99
N GLY A 936 6.32 -20.97 -0.16
CA GLY A 936 4.91 -20.57 -0.03
C GLY A 936 4.69 -19.09 -0.30
N ALA A 937 3.54 -18.76 -0.88
CA ALA A 937 3.06 -17.40 -1.12
C ALA A 937 1.66 -17.21 -0.52
N ALA A 938 1.35 -16.02 -0.02
CA ALA A 938 -0.01 -15.65 0.37
C ALA A 938 -0.24 -14.16 0.14
N SER A 939 -1.37 -13.80 -0.46
CA SER A 939 -1.76 -12.40 -0.66
C SER A 939 -2.98 -12.04 0.19
N ARG A 940 -3.06 -10.77 0.58
CA ARG A 940 -4.29 -10.20 1.15
C ARG A 940 -4.51 -8.80 0.57
N SER A 941 -5.72 -8.55 0.09
CA SER A 941 -6.14 -7.22 -0.38
C SER A 941 -5.84 -6.14 0.67
N GLY A 942 -5.19 -5.05 0.24
CA GLY A 942 -4.75 -3.98 1.14
C GLY A 942 -3.54 -4.31 2.01
N ASN A 943 -2.90 -5.48 1.87
CA ASN A 943 -1.86 -5.95 2.80
C ASN A 943 -0.64 -6.61 2.13
N GLY A 944 -0.42 -6.43 0.83
CA GLY A 944 0.75 -6.96 0.15
C GLY A 944 0.82 -8.49 0.10
N VAL A 945 1.98 -8.99 -0.29
CA VAL A 945 2.24 -10.42 -0.53
C VAL A 945 3.26 -10.93 0.47
N TYR A 946 2.92 -12.02 1.15
CA TYR A 946 3.80 -12.73 2.06
C TYR A 946 4.48 -13.87 1.31
N ILE A 947 5.77 -14.05 1.54
CA ILE A 947 6.52 -15.23 1.09
C ILE A 947 7.20 -15.88 2.27
N VAL A 948 7.28 -17.22 2.25
CA VAL A 948 7.92 -18.00 3.31
C VAL A 948 8.87 -19.02 2.72
N GLY A 949 9.93 -19.32 3.46
CA GLY A 949 10.98 -20.21 2.98
C GLY A 949 12.01 -20.57 4.04
N GLY A 950 13.18 -20.97 3.58
CA GLY A 950 14.36 -21.12 4.42
C GLY A 950 15.63 -20.60 3.74
N THR A 951 16.61 -20.24 4.58
CA THR A 951 17.91 -19.65 4.22
C THR A 951 19.03 -20.45 4.88
N MET A 952 20.16 -20.64 4.20
CA MET A 952 21.43 -21.13 4.79
C MET A 952 22.39 -19.98 5.16
N GLY A 953 22.01 -18.75 4.84
CA GLY A 953 22.85 -17.57 4.94
C GLY A 953 22.35 -16.56 5.94
N THR A 954 22.73 -15.31 5.72
CA THR A 954 22.23 -14.16 6.47
C THR A 954 21.58 -13.21 5.48
N LEU A 955 20.25 -13.09 5.57
CA LEU A 955 19.47 -12.19 4.74
C LEU A 955 19.81 -10.72 5.02
N PRO A 956 19.59 -9.79 4.07
CA PRO A 956 20.01 -8.40 4.20
C PRO A 956 19.50 -7.71 5.48
N GLY A 957 20.43 -7.22 6.31
CA GLY A 957 20.11 -6.54 7.57
C GLY A 957 19.68 -7.46 8.72
N LEU A 958 19.68 -8.78 8.53
CA LEU A 958 19.33 -9.78 9.55
C LEU A 958 20.57 -10.52 10.07
N THR A 959 20.36 -11.59 10.84
CA THR A 959 21.41 -12.44 11.43
C THR A 959 20.98 -13.89 11.40
N SER A 960 21.86 -14.80 10.95
CA SER A 960 21.61 -16.23 11.09
C SER A 960 21.74 -16.72 12.54
N ALA A 961 20.91 -17.69 12.92
CA ALA A 961 20.97 -18.35 14.23
C ALA A 961 21.86 -19.60 14.25
N GLY A 962 22.19 -20.17 13.08
CA GLY A 962 23.10 -21.31 12.98
C GLY A 962 22.90 -22.19 11.74
N GLY A 963 21.90 -23.08 11.78
CA GLY A 963 21.60 -24.01 10.69
C GLY A 963 20.78 -23.34 9.58
N LYS A 964 19.85 -24.08 9.00
CA LYS A 964 18.79 -23.45 8.17
C LYS A 964 17.89 -22.60 9.06
N ASP A 965 17.67 -21.35 8.70
CA ASP A 965 16.68 -20.50 9.36
C ASP A 965 15.42 -20.40 8.49
N LEU A 966 14.24 -20.38 9.13
CA LEU A 966 12.98 -20.05 8.48
C LEU A 966 12.93 -18.54 8.21
N PHE A 967 12.56 -18.11 7.01
CA PHE A 967 12.29 -16.70 6.73
C PHE A 967 10.83 -16.43 6.37
N LEU A 968 10.38 -15.20 6.66
CA LEU A 968 9.08 -14.65 6.28
C LEU A 968 9.29 -13.22 5.79
N GLY A 969 9.05 -12.98 4.49
CA GLY A 969 9.08 -11.65 3.87
C GLY A 969 7.68 -11.15 3.55
N ARG A 970 7.48 -9.82 3.57
CA ARG A 970 6.26 -9.16 3.08
C ARG A 970 6.64 -8.09 2.06
N PHE A 971 6.05 -8.17 0.87
CA PHE A 971 6.34 -7.33 -0.30
C PHE A 971 5.14 -6.45 -0.64
N ALA A 972 5.40 -5.29 -1.25
CA ALA A 972 4.38 -4.43 -1.82
C ALA A 972 3.69 -5.15 -3.01
N PRO A 973 2.35 -5.09 -3.12
CA PRO A 973 1.59 -5.84 -4.13
C PRO A 973 1.66 -5.21 -5.53
#